data_AF-A0A1C3MWE2-F1
#
_entry.id   AF-A0A1C3MWE2-F1
#
_cell.length_a   1.000
_cell.length_b   1.000
_cell.length_c   1.000
_cell.angle_alpha   90.00
_cell.angle_beta   90.00
_cell.angle_gamma   90.00
#
_symmetry.space_group_name_H-M   'P 1'
#
loop_
_entity.id
_entity.type
_entity.pdbx_description
1 polymer ?
#
loop_
_entity_poly.entity_id
_entity_poly.type
_entity_poly.pdbx_seq_one_letter_code
_entity_poly.pdbx_strand_id
1 'polypeptide(L)'
;MELDRRQFIAVSGAVAAAGLLPGATAWADTGEERKPGAHDEPKGTWLPGDTHVHDDHSSDGSAPRQLSSQRDPGNLPVSDQISYAESVGLAFMPLTDHRTFDQHWDPLWKSDRLILLNGEEANGSPHAIVLGAVDTVVDGANPPGSAPFRHVQQSIWDAHAQDAVWSVAHPDDGEYTPAGGPNENASAQGIDTVEVWNVSSNPEVEIEYAENRWNHGFRFGAVAASDSHFKELRPTNAPGRPTTWVFAAERSVRAILDALKAGRTTVSLSPDGPFVTIEADVNGDGRFEAIGGDEVIVADRKLSKHAALRVRARSAVGMRVLVYAAPGRSAGPLATFVPTKDDQTYLLPLTLTGDHSWYRVEVRGPGEVSGRDVDPNLPDQLRGATSPVFVSVKRGAEPAPEIALPQPANGDDRAELVLGEQGEFTGFADVAVAGQVTHVVAQAHRDHRTTVVYRRLDGHGNKHAGKDIVLSGDSGTARAPRVAASGEDVWVVWQDSRGHEQPHRPEIYLRHSRDGGKSFESAVKLSNGQGRAEQPALTLLDGRHPVVAWAQNGSGAFDVHVQVVGVDPTPVNISAVGKVIVPGTPDDARSPIHPASLFPSVAVTEHGGIVVTWQDNRFDPDAGWTGHTPPPGQAASGGTNPDNWEIVAAVRSSRSQGWGTPVRVSANDNAADRHPSVAVGRDGTLVVIWETKALSASGANLSLRASRSTDGTTWSAAEAVGLDANAMSQRPRLGVDPDGSVRAVWYDSRSADWRWKVFTSRLTATGWTPAVQVSTRGNGTWPAVDNGTVVFTSDREAQRSQRDGTQGIYLFA
;
A
#
# COMPACT_ATOMS: atom_id res chain seq x y z
N MET A 1 31.38 -6.68 27.33
CA MET A 1 31.40 -6.62 28.81
C MET A 1 31.18 -8.05 29.30
N GLU A 2 32.11 -8.58 30.08
CA GLU A 2 32.22 -10.01 30.43
C GLU A 2 31.06 -10.52 31.28
N LEU A 3 30.57 -11.72 30.94
CA LEU A 3 29.56 -12.50 31.66
C LEU A 3 30.22 -13.38 32.73
N ASP A 4 29.72 -13.35 33.96
CA ASP A 4 30.06 -14.34 35.00
C ASP A 4 28.83 -15.16 35.43
N ARG A 5 29.10 -16.45 35.70
CA ARG A 5 28.22 -17.53 36.10
C ARG A 5 27.89 -17.45 37.60
N ARG A 6 26.63 -17.73 37.99
CA ARG A 6 26.27 -18.73 39.04
C ARG A 6 24.75 -18.86 39.29
N GLN A 7 24.23 -20.01 38.88
CA GLN A 7 23.39 -20.99 39.59
C GLN A 7 22.15 -20.58 40.45
N PHE A 8 20.98 -21.02 39.97
CA PHE A 8 20.00 -21.96 40.58
C PHE A 8 19.73 -21.93 42.11
N ILE A 9 18.45 -21.69 42.51
CA ILE A 9 17.63 -22.49 43.47
C ILE A 9 16.11 -22.30 43.16
N ALA A 10 15.34 -23.38 43.36
CA ALA A 10 13.95 -23.60 42.98
C ALA A 10 12.86 -23.03 43.93
N VAL A 11 11.72 -22.70 43.30
CA VAL A 11 10.29 -22.87 43.66
C VAL A 11 9.92 -23.19 45.11
N SER A 12 9.14 -22.32 45.75
CA SER A 12 7.78 -22.60 46.28
C SER A 12 7.24 -21.40 47.08
N GLY A 13 6.01 -20.94 46.80
CA GLY A 13 5.40 -19.85 47.57
C GLY A 13 4.02 -19.39 47.08
N ALA A 14 2.98 -20.07 47.57
CA ALA A 14 1.61 -19.62 47.86
C ALA A 14 0.95 -18.55 46.96
N VAL A 15 -0.04 -19.00 46.18
CA VAL A 15 -1.12 -18.17 45.63
C VAL A 15 -2.01 -17.67 46.79
N ALA A 16 -2.00 -16.37 47.06
CA ALA A 16 -2.94 -15.72 47.95
C ALA A 16 -4.17 -15.25 47.15
N ALA A 17 -5.35 -15.71 47.56
CA ALA A 17 -6.63 -15.30 47.00
C ALA A 17 -6.88 -13.80 47.29
N ALA A 18 -6.94 -12.97 46.24
CA ALA A 18 -7.40 -11.60 46.31
C ALA A 18 -8.93 -11.55 46.25
N GLY A 19 -9.52 -10.76 47.16
CA GLY A 19 -10.95 -10.66 47.37
C GLY A 19 -11.72 -10.06 46.19
N LEU A 20 -12.89 -10.64 45.94
CA LEU A 20 -13.92 -10.16 45.03
C LEU A 20 -14.45 -8.79 45.52
N LEU A 21 -14.26 -7.75 44.72
CA LEU A 21 -15.15 -6.59 44.71
C LEU A 21 -16.40 -6.95 43.87
N PRO A 22 -17.57 -6.35 44.12
CA PRO A 22 -18.83 -6.81 43.54
C PRO A 22 -18.87 -6.48 42.04
N GLY A 23 -18.72 -7.53 41.22
CA GLY A 23 -18.83 -7.47 39.78
C GLY A 23 -20.27 -7.33 39.30
N ALA A 24 -20.45 -6.60 38.20
CA ALA A 24 -21.67 -6.64 37.42
C ALA A 24 -22.00 -8.10 37.06
N THR A 25 -23.21 -8.53 37.42
CA THR A 25 -23.68 -9.90 37.18
C THR A 25 -23.81 -10.13 35.67
N ALA A 26 -22.98 -11.03 35.12
CA ALA A 26 -23.19 -11.58 33.79
C ALA A 26 -24.54 -12.32 33.73
N TRP A 27 -25.28 -12.16 32.63
CA TRP A 27 -26.50 -12.90 32.39
C TRP A 27 -26.22 -14.05 31.43
N ALA A 28 -26.75 -15.24 31.75
CA ALA A 28 -26.76 -16.36 30.84
C ALA A 28 -27.73 -16.07 29.68
N ASP A 29 -27.33 -16.44 28.47
CA ASP A 29 -28.20 -16.38 27.30
C ASP A 29 -29.45 -17.25 27.54
N THR A 30 -30.63 -16.64 27.42
CA THR A 30 -31.92 -17.27 27.73
C THR A 30 -32.62 -17.84 26.49
N GLY A 31 -32.00 -17.77 25.31
CA GLY A 31 -32.52 -18.40 24.11
C GLY A 31 -33.88 -17.87 23.62
N GLU A 32 -34.26 -16.64 24.00
CA GLU A 32 -35.46 -16.00 23.46
C GLU A 32 -35.18 -15.42 22.06
N GLU A 33 -35.81 -16.02 21.06
CA GLU A 33 -35.78 -15.58 19.66
C GLU A 33 -36.47 -14.20 19.51
N ARG A 34 -35.67 -13.14 19.29
CA ARG A 34 -36.14 -11.77 19.10
C ARG A 34 -36.17 -11.40 17.62
N LYS A 35 -37.16 -10.57 17.22
CA LYS A 35 -37.38 -10.19 15.82
C LYS A 35 -36.21 -9.35 15.29
N PRO A 36 -35.69 -9.63 14.08
CA PRO A 36 -34.50 -8.98 13.55
C PRO A 36 -34.72 -7.48 13.26
N GLY A 37 -33.76 -6.65 13.69
CA GLY A 37 -33.56 -5.28 13.22
C GLY A 37 -33.03 -5.19 11.78
N ALA A 38 -32.94 -3.96 11.27
CA ALA A 38 -32.71 -3.65 9.85
C ALA A 38 -31.26 -3.87 9.35
N HIS A 39 -30.30 -4.17 10.25
CA HIS A 39 -28.90 -4.43 9.89
C HIS A 39 -28.53 -5.89 10.18
N ASP A 40 -27.84 -6.53 9.23
CA ASP A 40 -27.36 -7.90 9.38
C ASP A 40 -26.05 -7.95 10.17
N GLU A 41 -25.84 -9.03 10.94
CA GLU A 41 -24.54 -9.33 11.56
C GLU A 41 -23.42 -9.35 10.48
N PRO A 42 -22.18 -8.95 10.83
CA PRO A 42 -21.07 -8.94 9.88
C PRO A 42 -20.85 -10.33 9.25
N LYS A 43 -20.77 -10.37 7.92
CA LYS A 43 -20.50 -11.59 7.15
C LYS A 43 -19.05 -11.59 6.67
N GLY A 44 -18.35 -12.68 6.90
CA GLY A 44 -16.93 -12.81 6.54
C GLY A 44 -16.28 -14.04 7.18
N THR A 45 -14.98 -14.14 7.01
CA THR A 45 -14.13 -15.19 7.57
C THR A 45 -12.89 -14.60 8.21
N TRP A 46 -12.46 -15.19 9.32
CA TRP A 46 -11.18 -14.87 9.92
C TRP A 46 -10.06 -15.55 9.15
N LEU A 47 -9.11 -14.77 8.66
CA LEU A 47 -7.94 -15.22 7.91
C LEU A 47 -6.69 -14.96 8.74
N PRO A 48 -5.91 -16.00 9.12
CA PRO A 48 -4.65 -15.80 9.81
C PRO A 48 -3.59 -15.29 8.85
N GLY A 49 -2.73 -14.40 9.29
CA GLY A 49 -1.60 -13.91 8.51
C GLY A 49 -0.58 -13.20 9.37
N ASP A 50 0.35 -12.56 8.68
CA ASP A 50 1.31 -11.64 9.24
C ASP A 50 1.20 -10.30 8.52
N THR A 51 1.67 -9.23 9.14
CA THR A 51 1.70 -7.90 8.55
C THR A 51 3.12 -7.39 8.34
N HIS A 52 4.15 -8.02 8.91
CA HIS A 52 5.51 -7.50 8.91
C HIS A 52 6.52 -8.67 8.83
N VAL A 53 7.11 -8.89 7.66
CA VAL A 53 8.02 -10.00 7.38
C VAL A 53 9.10 -9.51 6.42
N HIS A 54 10.35 -9.79 6.76
CA HIS A 54 11.53 -9.41 5.97
C HIS A 54 12.11 -10.58 5.20
N ASP A 55 12.86 -10.28 4.16
CA ASP A 55 13.68 -11.25 3.46
C ASP A 55 15.01 -10.62 3.00
N ASP A 56 15.80 -11.34 2.20
CA ASP A 56 17.11 -10.85 1.81
C ASP A 56 17.10 -9.48 1.08
N HIS A 57 15.95 -8.93 0.63
CA HIS A 57 15.85 -7.66 -0.13
C HIS A 57 16.21 -6.44 0.70
N SER A 58 16.12 -6.54 2.03
CA SER A 58 16.65 -5.59 2.99
C SER A 58 18.04 -6.00 3.51
N SER A 59 18.80 -5.03 4.01
CA SER A 59 20.18 -5.25 4.49
C SER A 59 20.28 -6.14 5.73
N ASP A 60 19.16 -6.31 6.40
CA ASP A 60 18.99 -6.97 7.68
C ASP A 60 17.98 -8.10 7.64
N GLY A 61 17.27 -8.32 6.52
CA GLY A 61 16.38 -9.47 6.38
C GLY A 61 17.08 -10.83 6.20
N SER A 62 18.38 -10.91 6.53
CA SER A 62 19.01 -12.18 6.92
C SER A 62 20.25 -12.00 7.81
N ALA A 63 20.56 -13.05 8.58
CA ALA A 63 21.65 -13.01 9.55
C ALA A 63 23.02 -12.76 8.90
N PRO A 64 23.40 -13.41 7.78
CA PRO A 64 24.66 -13.12 7.10
C PRO A 64 24.76 -11.67 6.63
N ARG A 65 23.70 -11.11 6.02
CA ARG A 65 23.70 -9.71 5.57
C ARG A 65 23.82 -8.75 6.75
N GLN A 66 23.03 -8.92 7.80
CA GLN A 66 23.05 -8.02 8.95
C GLN A 66 24.39 -8.07 9.69
N LEU A 67 24.87 -9.27 10.05
CA LEU A 67 26.07 -9.45 10.88
C LEU A 67 27.36 -9.06 10.16
N SER A 68 27.39 -9.16 8.84
CA SER A 68 28.56 -8.83 8.03
C SER A 68 28.56 -7.38 7.52
N SER A 69 27.48 -6.63 7.76
CA SER A 69 27.21 -5.34 7.10
C SER A 69 27.16 -5.48 5.58
N GLN A 70 26.45 -6.49 5.09
CA GLN A 70 26.26 -6.86 3.68
C GLN A 70 27.52 -7.29 2.94
N ARG A 71 28.58 -7.73 3.65
CA ARG A 71 29.76 -8.31 2.99
C ARG A 71 29.54 -9.76 2.55
N ASP A 72 28.65 -10.45 3.24
CA ASP A 72 28.27 -11.81 2.93
C ASP A 72 26.89 -11.82 2.25
N PRO A 73 26.66 -12.71 1.26
CA PRO A 73 25.37 -12.85 0.63
C PRO A 73 24.29 -13.32 1.60
N GLY A 74 23.04 -13.03 1.25
CA GLY A 74 21.86 -13.42 2.01
C GLY A 74 21.57 -14.92 2.01
N ASN A 75 20.76 -15.34 2.98
CA ASN A 75 20.37 -16.75 3.13
C ASN A 75 18.86 -16.97 3.30
N LEU A 76 18.05 -15.94 3.15
CA LEU A 76 16.61 -15.94 3.34
C LEU A 76 15.89 -15.45 2.07
N PRO A 77 15.79 -16.27 1.01
CA PRO A 77 15.06 -15.88 -0.18
C PRO A 77 13.56 -15.77 0.08
N VAL A 78 12.88 -14.96 -0.73
CA VAL A 78 11.42 -14.79 -0.79
C VAL A 78 10.67 -16.14 -0.67
N SER A 79 11.11 -17.15 -1.42
CA SER A 79 10.47 -18.47 -1.43
C SER A 79 10.53 -19.22 -0.10
N ASP A 80 11.53 -18.98 0.75
CA ASP A 80 11.68 -19.65 2.03
C ASP A 80 10.67 -19.09 3.05
N GLN A 81 10.46 -17.77 3.05
CA GLN A 81 9.41 -17.13 3.86
C GLN A 81 8.02 -17.56 3.42
N ILE A 82 7.74 -17.55 2.11
CA ILE A 82 6.45 -18.01 1.56
C ILE A 82 6.19 -19.47 1.92
N SER A 83 7.18 -20.35 1.73
CA SER A 83 7.04 -21.79 2.03
C SER A 83 6.81 -22.03 3.51
N TYR A 84 7.47 -21.26 4.38
CA TYR A 84 7.23 -21.36 5.82
C TYR A 84 5.81 -20.91 6.18
N ALA A 85 5.35 -19.76 5.69
CA ALA A 85 4.00 -19.25 5.90
C ALA A 85 2.92 -20.25 5.44
N GLU A 86 3.11 -20.88 4.28
CA GLU A 86 2.24 -21.96 3.81
C GLU A 86 2.24 -23.17 4.75
N SER A 87 3.41 -23.54 5.28
CA SER A 87 3.56 -24.71 6.16
C SER A 87 2.86 -24.56 7.51
N VAL A 88 2.73 -23.33 8.00
CA VAL A 88 2.03 -23.00 9.26
C VAL A 88 0.59 -22.54 9.04
N GLY A 89 0.11 -22.57 7.79
CA GLY A 89 -1.30 -22.36 7.47
C GLY A 89 -1.75 -20.90 7.41
N LEU A 90 -0.84 -19.96 7.14
CA LEU A 90 -1.23 -18.57 6.90
C LEU A 90 -2.07 -18.45 5.63
N ALA A 91 -3.07 -17.57 5.68
CA ALA A 91 -3.93 -17.24 4.55
C ALA A 91 -3.36 -16.10 3.71
N PHE A 92 -2.64 -15.16 4.33
CA PHE A 92 -1.97 -14.05 3.65
C PHE A 92 -0.63 -13.68 4.32
N MET A 93 0.26 -13.07 3.55
CA MET A 93 1.53 -12.54 4.04
C MET A 93 2.05 -11.45 3.08
N PRO A 94 2.46 -10.27 3.58
CA PRO A 94 3.27 -9.32 2.84
C PRO A 94 4.77 -9.65 2.97
N LEU A 95 5.59 -9.03 2.12
CA LEU A 95 7.03 -8.90 2.38
C LEU A 95 7.32 -7.41 2.49
N THR A 96 7.88 -6.99 3.61
CA THR A 96 7.94 -5.59 4.05
C THR A 96 9.38 -5.14 4.25
N ASP A 97 10.26 -5.51 3.34
CA ASP A 97 11.65 -5.10 3.39
C ASP A 97 11.82 -3.58 3.47
N HIS A 98 12.83 -3.16 4.23
CA HIS A 98 13.11 -1.76 4.52
C HIS A 98 13.25 -0.89 3.26
N ARG A 99 12.30 0.02 3.06
CA ARG A 99 12.33 1.15 2.12
C ARG A 99 12.58 0.71 0.68
N THR A 100 12.08 -0.47 0.31
CA THR A 100 12.16 -1.02 -1.04
C THR A 100 10.85 -1.70 -1.43
N PHE A 101 10.65 -1.79 -2.74
CA PHE A 101 9.55 -2.51 -3.36
C PHE A 101 10.05 -3.64 -4.29
N ASP A 102 11.37 -3.86 -4.33
CA ASP A 102 12.04 -4.77 -5.29
C ASP A 102 11.73 -6.25 -5.04
N GLN A 103 11.41 -6.63 -3.80
CA GLN A 103 10.98 -7.98 -3.41
C GLN A 103 9.76 -8.46 -4.19
N HIS A 104 8.91 -7.54 -4.66
CA HIS A 104 7.75 -7.89 -5.49
C HIS A 104 8.10 -8.15 -6.94
N TRP A 105 9.28 -7.74 -7.41
CA TRP A 105 9.77 -8.00 -8.77
C TRP A 105 10.56 -9.31 -8.86
N ASP A 106 10.87 -9.90 -7.71
CA ASP A 106 11.48 -11.22 -7.62
C ASP A 106 10.60 -12.31 -8.30
N PRO A 107 11.16 -13.16 -9.16
CA PRO A 107 10.42 -14.26 -9.80
C PRO A 107 9.98 -15.37 -8.83
N LEU A 108 10.55 -15.41 -7.63
CA LEU A 108 10.17 -16.28 -6.52
C LEU A 108 9.01 -15.73 -5.69
N TRP A 109 8.58 -14.49 -5.91
CA TRP A 109 7.36 -13.93 -5.33
C TRP A 109 6.12 -14.56 -5.99
N LYS A 110 5.79 -15.79 -5.57
CA LYS A 110 4.67 -16.57 -6.09
C LYS A 110 4.20 -17.59 -5.06
N SER A 111 2.89 -17.80 -5.01
CA SER A 111 2.28 -18.88 -4.23
C SER A 111 0.95 -19.29 -4.86
N ASP A 112 0.68 -20.59 -4.90
CA ASP A 112 -0.63 -21.13 -5.31
C ASP A 112 -1.61 -21.23 -4.12
N ARG A 113 -1.16 -20.90 -2.90
CA ARG A 113 -1.90 -21.12 -1.66
C ARG A 113 -2.07 -19.83 -0.86
N LEU A 114 -1.00 -19.09 -0.62
CA LEU A 114 -0.95 -17.87 0.17
C LEU A 114 -1.43 -16.67 -0.65
N ILE A 115 -2.25 -15.80 -0.07
CA ILE A 115 -2.49 -14.47 -0.65
C ILE A 115 -1.23 -13.65 -0.36
N LEU A 116 -0.44 -13.38 -1.41
CA LEU A 116 0.67 -12.46 -1.29
C LEU A 116 0.15 -11.03 -1.38
N LEU A 117 0.52 -10.21 -0.40
CA LEU A 117 0.27 -8.79 -0.40
C LEU A 117 1.57 -8.06 -0.78
N ASN A 118 1.45 -6.96 -1.52
CA ASN A 118 2.57 -6.04 -1.59
C ASN A 118 2.78 -5.40 -0.21
N GLY A 119 4.03 -5.25 0.22
CA GLY A 119 4.39 -4.70 1.53
C GLY A 119 5.63 -3.82 1.46
N GLU A 120 5.80 -2.89 2.38
CA GLU A 120 7.03 -2.10 2.52
C GLU A 120 7.15 -1.69 3.99
N GLU A 121 8.32 -1.85 4.60
CA GLU A 121 8.64 -1.09 5.81
C GLU A 121 9.18 0.28 5.39
N ALA A 122 8.26 1.23 5.33
CA ALA A 122 8.50 2.58 4.87
C ALA A 122 9.11 3.45 5.99
N ASN A 123 9.63 4.61 5.58
CA ASN A 123 10.27 5.61 6.42
C ASN A 123 11.60 5.22 7.08
N GLY A 124 12.39 6.23 7.41
CA GLY A 124 13.65 6.07 8.15
C GLY A 124 13.43 5.92 9.65
N SER A 125 12.75 6.88 10.26
CA SER A 125 12.28 6.86 11.64
C SER A 125 11.18 7.93 11.76
N PRO A 126 10.01 7.63 12.34
CA PRO A 126 9.62 6.30 12.83
C PRO A 126 9.40 5.31 11.66
N HIS A 127 9.56 4.02 11.94
CA HIS A 127 9.24 2.97 10.97
C HIS A 127 7.72 2.81 10.82
N ALA A 128 7.28 2.44 9.63
CA ALA A 128 5.88 2.18 9.34
C ALA A 128 5.74 1.05 8.34
N ILE A 129 4.63 0.33 8.38
CA ILE A 129 4.32 -0.71 7.40
C ILE A 129 3.24 -0.22 6.44
N VAL A 130 3.52 -0.35 5.15
CA VAL A 130 2.56 -0.07 4.08
C VAL A 130 2.13 -1.39 3.45
N LEU A 131 0.83 -1.68 3.42
CA LEU A 131 0.29 -2.92 2.84
C LEU A 131 -0.62 -2.62 1.65
N GLY A 132 -0.38 -3.32 0.54
CA GLY A 132 -1.21 -3.26 -0.66
C GLY A 132 -0.98 -2.03 -1.55
N ALA A 133 0.10 -1.28 -1.32
CA ALA A 133 0.52 -0.22 -2.23
C ALA A 133 0.78 -0.77 -3.64
N VAL A 134 0.55 0.06 -4.65
CA VAL A 134 0.84 -0.31 -6.04
C VAL A 134 2.32 -0.10 -6.38
N ASP A 135 3.03 0.65 -5.54
CA ASP A 135 4.44 1.01 -5.69
C ASP A 135 4.99 1.65 -4.39
N THR A 136 6.30 1.94 -4.33
CA THR A 136 6.99 2.51 -3.16
C THR A 136 6.34 3.78 -2.61
N VAL A 137 6.23 3.88 -1.28
CA VAL A 137 5.93 5.12 -0.57
C VAL A 137 7.23 5.78 -0.13
N VAL A 138 7.60 6.89 -0.78
CA VAL A 138 8.90 7.53 -0.53
C VAL A 138 8.88 8.38 0.73
N ASP A 139 9.83 8.14 1.62
CA ASP A 139 10.12 9.03 2.73
C ASP A 139 10.99 10.22 2.31
N GLY A 140 10.33 11.37 2.17
CA GLY A 140 10.93 12.63 1.74
C GLY A 140 11.75 13.34 2.83
N ALA A 141 12.52 14.35 2.44
CA ALA A 141 13.21 15.21 3.39
C ALA A 141 12.23 16.17 4.05
N ASN A 142 12.35 16.37 5.37
CA ASN A 142 11.52 17.35 6.06
C ASN A 142 12.09 18.77 5.87
N PRO A 143 11.31 19.75 5.36
CA PRO A 143 11.83 21.09 5.12
C PRO A 143 12.24 21.81 6.40
N PRO A 144 13.31 22.62 6.38
CA PRO A 144 13.79 23.32 7.57
C PRO A 144 12.70 24.10 8.30
N GLY A 145 12.55 23.85 9.61
CA GLY A 145 11.55 24.52 10.46
C GLY A 145 10.12 23.95 10.37
N SER A 146 9.91 22.84 9.64
CA SER A 146 8.64 22.11 9.67
C SER A 146 8.50 21.26 10.92
N ALA A 147 7.27 20.88 11.28
CA ALA A 147 7.04 19.88 12.33
C ALA A 147 7.70 18.53 11.96
N PRO A 148 8.30 17.79 12.92
CA PRO A 148 9.04 16.57 12.60
C PRO A 148 8.22 15.52 11.85
N PHE A 149 6.92 15.40 12.11
CA PHE A 149 6.06 14.40 11.49
C PHE A 149 5.52 14.79 10.10
N ARG A 150 5.88 15.95 9.53
CA ARG A 150 5.34 16.39 8.23
C ARG A 150 5.61 15.37 7.13
N HIS A 151 6.82 14.82 7.04
CA HIS A 151 7.16 13.81 6.04
C HIS A 151 6.35 12.52 6.25
N VAL A 152 6.22 12.05 7.50
CA VAL A 152 5.34 10.92 7.86
C VAL A 152 3.90 11.16 7.41
N GLN A 153 3.36 12.36 7.66
CA GLN A 153 2.00 12.70 7.23
C GLN A 153 1.84 12.69 5.71
N GLN A 154 2.87 13.13 4.97
CA GLN A 154 2.89 13.08 3.51
C GLN A 154 2.95 11.65 2.98
N SER A 155 3.70 10.76 3.65
CA SER A 155 3.72 9.32 3.37
C SER A 155 2.35 8.67 3.61
N ILE A 156 1.65 9.00 4.70
CA ILE A 156 0.28 8.52 4.96
C ILE A 156 -0.67 8.92 3.82
N TRP A 157 -0.62 10.20 3.41
CA TRP A 157 -1.46 10.67 2.31
C TRP A 157 -1.12 10.02 0.96
N ASP A 158 0.16 9.71 0.70
CA ASP A 158 0.56 9.01 -0.52
C ASP A 158 0.13 7.54 -0.48
N ALA A 159 0.26 6.85 0.66
CA ALA A 159 -0.24 5.49 0.85
C ALA A 159 -1.77 5.40 0.62
N HIS A 160 -2.53 6.34 1.17
CA HIS A 160 -3.98 6.41 0.96
C HIS A 160 -4.37 6.80 -0.47
N ALA A 161 -3.55 7.61 -1.16
CA ALA A 161 -3.74 7.86 -2.58
C ALA A 161 -3.52 6.60 -3.45
N GLN A 162 -2.89 5.56 -2.89
CA GLN A 162 -2.74 4.25 -3.50
C GLN A 162 -3.78 3.22 -3.03
N ASP A 163 -4.69 3.61 -2.12
CA ASP A 163 -5.60 2.72 -1.38
C ASP A 163 -4.91 1.62 -0.57
N ALA A 164 -3.69 1.92 -0.10
CA ALA A 164 -2.89 1.08 0.77
C ALA A 164 -3.25 1.31 2.25
N VAL A 165 -2.94 0.32 3.09
CA VAL A 165 -3.01 0.42 4.55
C VAL A 165 -1.73 1.07 5.06
N TRP A 166 -1.86 2.06 5.93
CA TRP A 166 -0.76 2.57 6.73
C TRP A 166 -0.80 2.02 8.16
N SER A 167 0.26 1.33 8.57
CA SER A 167 0.43 0.80 9.92
C SER A 167 1.61 1.45 10.62
N VAL A 168 1.45 1.84 11.89
CA VAL A 168 2.60 2.19 12.74
C VAL A 168 3.28 0.89 13.18
N ALA A 169 4.57 0.77 12.90
CA ALA A 169 5.40 -0.35 13.34
C ALA A 169 5.90 -0.09 14.77
N HIS A 170 5.87 -1.09 15.64
CA HIS A 170 6.38 -1.07 17.02
C HIS A 170 6.59 0.35 17.62
N PRO A 171 5.49 1.06 17.99
CA PRO A 171 5.51 2.51 18.31
C PRO A 171 6.42 2.91 19.48
N ASP A 172 6.92 1.95 20.23
CA ASP A 172 7.90 2.16 21.30
C ASP A 172 9.33 2.46 20.80
N ASP A 173 9.56 2.41 19.48
CA ASP A 173 10.79 2.86 18.81
C ASP A 173 10.56 3.99 17.77
N GLY A 174 9.66 4.94 18.07
CA GLY A 174 9.45 6.05 17.12
C GLY A 174 8.45 7.12 17.56
N GLU A 175 7.44 6.74 18.32
CA GLU A 175 6.28 7.58 18.62
C GLU A 175 6.02 7.73 20.11
N TYR A 176 6.45 6.76 20.93
CA TYR A 176 6.04 6.68 22.33
C TYR A 176 7.13 6.20 23.27
N THR A 177 7.16 6.74 24.48
CA THR A 177 7.88 6.11 25.60
C THR A 177 7.01 6.20 26.87
N PRO A 178 7.07 5.23 27.80
CA PRO A 178 6.30 5.31 29.04
C PRO A 178 6.61 6.55 29.89
N ALA A 179 7.86 7.03 29.84
CA ALA A 179 8.28 8.19 30.62
C ALA A 179 7.86 9.53 30.00
N GLY A 180 7.88 9.63 28.66
CA GLY A 180 7.59 10.86 27.93
C GLY A 180 6.15 10.94 27.39
N GLY A 181 5.45 9.82 27.30
CA GLY A 181 4.22 9.70 26.55
C GLY A 181 4.44 9.80 25.03
N PRO A 182 3.41 10.21 24.27
CA PRO A 182 3.50 10.42 22.83
C PRO A 182 4.44 11.59 22.49
N ASN A 183 5.31 11.41 21.50
CA ASN A 183 6.15 12.47 20.96
C ASN A 183 5.48 13.19 19.76
N GLU A 184 6.20 14.06 19.08
CA GLU A 184 5.66 14.84 17.95
C GLU A 184 5.26 13.98 16.74
N ASN A 185 5.88 12.80 16.54
CA ASN A 185 5.50 11.85 15.48
C ASN A 185 4.12 11.21 15.73
N ALA A 186 3.74 11.04 16.99
CA ALA A 186 2.43 10.53 17.39
C ALA A 186 1.26 11.49 17.07
N SER A 187 1.54 12.66 16.49
CA SER A 187 0.54 13.60 15.96
C SER A 187 0.09 13.30 14.54
N ALA A 188 0.75 12.37 13.83
CA ALA A 188 0.36 11.94 12.49
C ALA A 188 -1.07 11.36 12.48
N GLN A 189 -1.87 11.73 11.49
CA GLN A 189 -3.28 11.35 11.37
C GLN A 189 -3.53 10.50 10.12
N GLY A 190 -4.58 9.68 10.15
CA GLY A 190 -4.92 8.75 9.07
C GLY A 190 -4.32 7.35 9.24
N ILE A 191 -3.94 6.97 10.46
CA ILE A 191 -3.43 5.63 10.74
C ILE A 191 -4.57 4.60 10.60
N ASP A 192 -4.34 3.51 9.87
CA ASP A 192 -5.29 2.41 9.69
C ASP A 192 -5.11 1.33 10.76
N THR A 193 -3.85 0.95 11.02
CA THR A 193 -3.48 -0.05 12.03
C THR A 193 -2.26 0.35 12.85
N VAL A 194 -2.09 -0.28 14.01
CA VAL A 194 -0.91 -0.12 14.87
C VAL A 194 -0.50 -1.50 15.37
N GLU A 195 0.80 -1.79 15.30
CA GLU A 195 1.37 -2.94 15.99
C GLU A 195 1.20 -2.77 17.50
N VAL A 196 0.36 -3.61 18.10
CA VAL A 196 0.20 -3.70 19.57
C VAL A 196 0.93 -4.91 20.14
N TRP A 197 1.50 -5.72 19.25
CA TRP A 197 2.34 -6.84 19.58
C TRP A 197 3.32 -7.14 18.44
N ASN A 198 4.53 -6.62 18.58
CA ASN A 198 5.69 -7.07 17.81
C ASN A 198 6.53 -8.07 18.63
N VAL A 199 7.03 -9.15 18.02
CA VAL A 199 7.83 -10.17 18.76
C VAL A 199 9.18 -9.65 19.26
N SER A 200 9.70 -8.62 18.60
CA SER A 200 11.01 -8.03 18.87
C SER A 200 10.92 -6.80 19.79
N SER A 201 9.70 -6.40 20.18
CA SER A 201 9.43 -5.18 20.95
C SER A 201 8.61 -5.42 22.21
N ASN A 202 8.22 -4.34 22.92
CA ASN A 202 7.50 -4.44 24.17
C ASN A 202 5.97 -4.24 24.01
N PRO A 203 5.16 -5.33 23.95
CA PRO A 203 3.72 -5.22 23.75
C PRO A 203 3.00 -4.43 24.86
N GLU A 204 3.59 -4.34 26.06
CA GLU A 204 3.01 -3.53 27.13
C GLU A 204 3.05 -2.04 26.80
N VAL A 205 4.13 -1.57 26.18
CA VAL A 205 4.30 -0.15 25.79
C VAL A 205 3.46 0.16 24.55
N GLU A 206 3.44 -0.75 23.57
CA GLU A 206 2.65 -0.61 22.35
C GLU A 206 1.14 -0.52 22.64
N ILE A 207 0.62 -1.36 23.56
CA ILE A 207 -0.78 -1.27 24.00
C ILE A 207 -1.04 0.05 24.73
N GLU A 208 -0.09 0.55 25.53
CA GLU A 208 -0.24 1.84 26.23
C GLU A 208 -0.37 3.00 25.23
N TYR A 209 0.46 3.01 24.18
CA TYR A 209 0.33 3.93 23.06
C TYR A 209 -1.05 3.81 22.41
N ALA A 210 -1.48 2.59 22.06
CA ALA A 210 -2.75 2.38 21.39
C ALA A 210 -3.95 2.89 22.22
N GLU A 211 -4.03 2.53 23.50
CA GLU A 211 -5.07 3.01 24.41
C GLU A 211 -5.06 4.53 24.55
N ASN A 212 -3.86 5.11 24.67
CA ASN A 212 -3.68 6.55 24.73
C ASN A 212 -4.23 7.25 23.47
N ARG A 213 -3.87 6.79 22.26
CA ARG A 213 -4.37 7.37 21.01
C ARG A 213 -5.88 7.16 20.84
N TRP A 214 -6.43 5.98 21.18
CA TRP A 214 -7.87 5.75 21.13
C TRP A 214 -8.67 6.68 22.05
N ASN A 215 -8.13 6.98 23.24
CA ASN A 215 -8.68 7.98 24.16
C ASN A 215 -8.68 9.40 23.57
N HIS A 216 -7.75 9.68 22.65
CA HIS A 216 -7.64 10.94 21.90
C HIS A 216 -8.37 10.93 20.56
N GLY A 217 -9.32 10.00 20.36
CA GLY A 217 -10.20 10.02 19.19
C GLY A 217 -9.61 9.40 17.92
N PHE A 218 -8.38 8.88 17.97
CA PHE A 218 -7.80 8.12 16.85
C PHE A 218 -8.55 6.79 16.67
N ARG A 219 -8.74 6.37 15.42
CA ARG A 219 -9.55 5.18 15.07
C ARG A 219 -8.80 4.25 14.12
N PHE A 220 -7.91 3.44 14.68
CA PHE A 220 -7.17 2.39 13.97
C PHE A 220 -7.41 1.00 14.61
N GLY A 221 -7.10 -0.06 13.87
CA GLY A 221 -7.07 -1.43 14.38
C GLY A 221 -5.76 -1.82 15.03
N ALA A 222 -5.79 -2.85 15.86
CA ALA A 222 -4.62 -3.50 16.44
C ALA A 222 -4.14 -4.64 15.54
N VAL A 223 -2.85 -4.66 15.22
CA VAL A 223 -2.19 -5.77 14.52
C VAL A 223 -1.02 -6.30 15.34
N ALA A 224 -0.56 -7.48 14.97
CA ALA A 224 0.62 -8.12 15.50
C ALA A 224 1.52 -8.59 14.37
N ALA A 225 2.82 -8.52 14.61
CA ALA A 225 3.86 -8.64 13.60
C ALA A 225 4.96 -9.57 14.10
N SER A 226 5.37 -10.53 13.26
CA SER A 226 6.56 -11.32 13.58
C SER A 226 7.84 -10.53 13.40
N ASP A 227 7.87 -9.54 12.49
CA ASP A 227 9.09 -8.82 12.17
C ASP A 227 10.25 -9.82 11.89
N SER A 228 9.90 -10.85 11.13
CA SER A 228 10.75 -12.04 10.99
C SER A 228 11.87 -11.77 9.99
N HIS A 229 13.07 -11.56 10.49
CA HIS A 229 14.28 -11.37 9.70
C HIS A 229 15.12 -12.63 9.51
N PHE A 230 15.11 -13.58 10.46
CA PHE A 230 16.08 -14.68 10.49
C PHE A 230 15.40 -16.04 10.57
N LYS A 231 15.62 -16.89 9.56
CA LYS A 231 15.18 -18.29 9.61
C LYS A 231 15.80 -19.06 10.78
N GLU A 232 16.97 -18.65 11.24
CA GLU A 232 17.67 -19.22 12.40
C GLU A 232 16.90 -19.02 13.70
N LEU A 233 16.01 -18.01 13.77
CA LEU A 233 15.21 -17.68 14.94
C LEU A 233 13.80 -18.26 14.92
N ARG A 234 13.44 -19.06 13.89
CA ARG A 234 12.10 -19.65 13.70
C ARG A 234 11.44 -20.31 14.92
N PRO A 235 12.17 -20.94 15.86
CA PRO A 235 11.55 -21.45 17.08
C PRO A 235 10.82 -20.38 17.91
N THR A 236 11.26 -19.12 17.84
CA THR A 236 10.79 -18.00 18.69
C THR A 236 10.34 -16.76 17.92
N ASN A 237 10.80 -16.55 16.69
CA ASN A 237 10.39 -15.48 15.77
C ASN A 237 10.28 -16.09 14.36
N ALA A 238 9.08 -16.10 13.79
CA ALA A 238 8.81 -16.61 12.45
C ALA A 238 7.52 -15.99 11.89
N PRO A 239 7.31 -16.01 10.55
CA PRO A 239 6.05 -15.54 9.97
C PRO A 239 4.82 -16.14 10.66
N GLY A 240 3.92 -15.27 11.11
CA GLY A 240 2.71 -15.61 11.86
C GLY A 240 2.92 -15.84 13.36
N ARG A 241 4.07 -15.49 13.94
CA ARG A 241 4.31 -15.57 15.40
C ARG A 241 4.88 -14.25 15.93
N PRO A 242 4.02 -13.32 16.42
CA PRO A 242 2.56 -13.43 16.58
C PRO A 242 1.76 -13.35 15.27
N THR A 243 0.50 -13.78 15.31
CA THR A 243 -0.44 -13.79 14.17
C THR A 243 -1.38 -12.60 14.22
N THR A 244 -1.57 -11.94 13.08
CA THR A 244 -2.73 -11.08 12.85
C THR A 244 -3.83 -11.86 12.16
N TRP A 245 -5.02 -11.90 12.76
CA TRP A 245 -6.23 -12.41 12.13
C TRP A 245 -7.04 -11.25 11.57
N VAL A 246 -7.46 -11.36 10.31
CA VAL A 246 -8.26 -10.35 9.62
C VAL A 246 -9.64 -10.92 9.32
N PHE A 247 -10.71 -10.22 9.70
CA PHE A 247 -12.08 -10.59 9.34
C PHE A 247 -12.44 -10.01 7.96
N ALA A 248 -12.14 -10.76 6.91
CA ALA A 248 -12.38 -10.36 5.53
C ALA A 248 -13.73 -10.89 5.03
N ALA A 249 -14.41 -10.12 4.19
CA ALA A 249 -15.69 -10.54 3.60
C ALA A 249 -15.55 -11.78 2.70
N GLU A 250 -14.40 -11.89 2.02
CA GLU A 250 -14.01 -13.02 1.21
C GLU A 250 -12.48 -13.18 1.22
N ARG A 251 -11.99 -14.29 0.66
CA ARG A 251 -10.57 -14.57 0.56
C ARG A 251 -9.99 -13.92 -0.71
N SER A 252 -9.74 -12.62 -0.65
CA SER A 252 -9.10 -11.81 -1.71
C SER A 252 -8.18 -10.75 -1.14
N VAL A 253 -7.22 -10.25 -1.93
CA VAL A 253 -6.32 -9.15 -1.54
C VAL A 253 -7.14 -7.93 -1.09
N ARG A 254 -8.15 -7.56 -1.88
CA ARG A 254 -8.93 -6.36 -1.61
C ARG A 254 -9.76 -6.47 -0.33
N ALA A 255 -10.40 -7.62 -0.09
CA ALA A 255 -11.16 -7.85 1.14
C ALA A 255 -10.30 -7.82 2.40
N ILE A 256 -9.06 -8.33 2.34
CA ILE A 256 -8.10 -8.26 3.45
C ILE A 256 -7.71 -6.82 3.74
N LEU A 257 -7.33 -6.05 2.71
CA LEU A 257 -6.93 -4.66 2.87
C LEU A 257 -8.09 -3.79 3.37
N ASP A 258 -9.32 -4.02 2.91
CA ASP A 258 -10.51 -3.30 3.40
C ASP A 258 -10.78 -3.61 4.88
N ALA A 259 -10.60 -4.86 5.30
CA ALA A 259 -10.74 -5.26 6.69
C ALA A 259 -9.63 -4.68 7.58
N LEU A 260 -8.39 -4.60 7.09
CA LEU A 260 -7.29 -3.91 7.78
C LEU A 260 -7.56 -2.41 7.94
N LYS A 261 -7.99 -1.70 6.89
CA LYS A 261 -8.42 -0.28 6.97
C LYS A 261 -9.57 -0.06 7.95
N ALA A 262 -10.49 -1.02 8.04
CA ALA A 262 -11.57 -1.00 9.03
C ALA A 262 -11.11 -1.37 10.46
N GLY A 263 -9.88 -1.84 10.63
CA GLY A 263 -9.34 -2.36 11.88
C GLY A 263 -9.99 -3.66 12.35
N ARG A 264 -10.59 -4.43 11.44
CA ARG A 264 -11.33 -5.68 11.74
C ARG A 264 -10.39 -6.83 12.00
N THR A 265 -9.66 -6.73 13.11
CA THR A 265 -8.52 -7.58 13.44
C THR A 265 -8.57 -8.10 14.86
N THR A 266 -7.95 -9.25 15.07
CA THR A 266 -7.55 -9.75 16.38
C THR A 266 -6.17 -10.37 16.28
N VAL A 267 -5.40 -10.34 17.35
CA VAL A 267 -4.04 -10.86 17.39
C VAL A 267 -3.96 -12.08 18.31
N SER A 268 -3.08 -13.01 17.99
CA SER A 268 -2.80 -14.21 18.79
C SER A 268 -1.30 -14.55 18.78
N LEU A 269 -0.85 -15.34 19.75
CA LEU A 269 0.54 -15.82 19.82
C LEU A 269 0.99 -16.57 18.55
N SER A 270 0.08 -17.32 17.95
CA SER A 270 0.29 -18.17 16.77
C SER A 270 -1.06 -18.52 16.13
N PRO A 271 -1.08 -19.13 14.92
CA PRO A 271 -2.34 -19.50 14.25
C PRO A 271 -3.14 -20.59 14.98
N ASP A 272 -2.51 -21.32 15.89
CA ASP A 272 -3.10 -22.35 16.76
C ASP A 272 -3.25 -21.89 18.22
N GLY A 273 -2.82 -20.66 18.54
CA GLY A 273 -2.88 -20.08 19.87
C GLY A 273 -4.29 -19.62 20.29
N PRO A 274 -4.40 -18.96 21.46
CA PRO A 274 -5.66 -18.40 21.93
C PRO A 274 -6.25 -17.41 20.94
N PHE A 275 -7.51 -17.63 20.56
CA PHE A 275 -8.23 -16.79 19.62
C PHE A 275 -9.40 -16.12 20.32
N VAL A 276 -9.49 -14.80 20.27
CA VAL A 276 -10.49 -14.02 20.99
C VAL A 276 -11.22 -13.06 20.05
N THR A 277 -12.51 -12.86 20.26
CA THR A 277 -13.30 -11.86 19.53
C THR A 277 -14.11 -11.01 20.49
N ILE A 278 -14.39 -9.78 20.06
CA ILE A 278 -15.35 -8.87 20.69
C ILE A 278 -16.33 -8.38 19.64
N GLU A 279 -17.61 -8.38 20.00
CA GLU A 279 -18.71 -7.92 19.18
C GLU A 279 -19.67 -7.09 20.05
N ALA A 280 -20.45 -6.21 19.44
CA ALA A 280 -21.40 -5.36 20.14
C ALA A 280 -22.79 -5.37 19.49
N ASP A 281 -23.80 -5.58 20.32
CA ASP A 281 -25.19 -5.28 20.08
C ASP A 281 -25.47 -3.91 20.73
N VAL A 282 -25.37 -2.85 19.94
CA VAL A 282 -25.49 -1.48 20.46
C VAL A 282 -26.97 -1.07 20.61
N ASN A 283 -27.87 -1.66 19.83
CA ASN A 283 -29.30 -1.33 19.82
C ASN A 283 -30.13 -2.20 20.82
N GLY A 284 -29.57 -3.31 21.29
CA GLY A 284 -30.14 -4.26 22.23
C GLY A 284 -31.21 -5.20 21.65
N ASP A 285 -31.20 -5.46 20.34
CA ASP A 285 -32.18 -6.31 19.66
C ASP A 285 -31.81 -7.80 19.68
N GLY A 286 -30.59 -8.14 20.11
CA GLY A 286 -30.04 -9.49 20.18
C GLY A 286 -29.14 -9.88 19.01
N ARG A 287 -28.93 -8.99 18.02
CA ARG A 287 -27.96 -9.16 16.93
C ARG A 287 -26.71 -8.36 17.25
N PHE A 288 -25.54 -8.90 16.91
CA PHE A 288 -24.26 -8.23 17.17
C PHE A 288 -23.71 -7.66 15.85
N GLU A 289 -24.13 -6.44 15.50
CA GLU A 289 -23.84 -5.86 14.18
C GLU A 289 -22.45 -5.20 14.06
N ALA A 290 -21.74 -5.03 15.18
CA ALA A 290 -20.39 -4.48 15.20
C ALA A 290 -19.39 -5.49 15.74
N ILE A 291 -18.20 -5.56 15.12
CA ILE A 291 -17.07 -6.36 15.58
C ILE A 291 -15.88 -5.45 15.95
N GLY A 292 -14.90 -6.01 16.65
CA GLY A 292 -13.64 -5.31 16.93
C GLY A 292 -13.07 -4.65 15.66
N GLY A 293 -12.79 -3.36 15.73
CA GLY A 293 -12.44 -2.49 14.61
C GLY A 293 -13.52 -1.46 14.26
N ASP A 294 -14.80 -1.82 14.36
CA ASP A 294 -15.90 -0.96 13.91
C ASP A 294 -16.13 0.25 14.83
N GLU A 295 -16.58 1.37 14.24
CA GLU A 295 -17.11 2.52 14.98
C GLU A 295 -18.61 2.68 14.73
N VAL A 296 -19.41 2.48 15.78
CA VAL A 296 -20.86 2.66 15.74
C VAL A 296 -21.21 4.07 16.20
N ILE A 297 -21.99 4.80 15.40
CA ILE A 297 -22.49 6.13 15.77
C ILE A 297 -23.92 6.01 16.30
N VAL A 298 -24.15 6.36 17.56
CA VAL A 298 -25.47 6.35 18.21
C VAL A 298 -26.04 7.75 18.35
N ALA A 299 -27.37 7.87 18.36
CA ALA A 299 -28.03 9.18 18.45
C ALA A 299 -27.81 9.87 19.82
N ASP A 300 -27.84 9.10 20.91
CA ASP A 300 -27.84 9.61 22.28
C ASP A 300 -26.94 8.77 23.21
N ARG A 301 -26.57 9.35 24.35
CA ARG A 301 -25.78 8.67 25.41
C ARG A 301 -26.53 7.51 26.08
N LYS A 302 -27.85 7.41 25.89
CA LYS A 302 -28.68 6.38 26.54
C LYS A 302 -28.90 5.23 25.58
N LEU A 303 -28.21 4.12 25.85
CA LEU A 303 -28.40 2.88 25.11
C LEU A 303 -29.59 2.08 25.66
N SER A 304 -30.01 1.08 24.88
CA SER A 304 -30.95 0.06 25.34
C SER A 304 -30.40 -0.64 26.59
N LYS A 305 -31.28 -1.00 27.54
CA LYS A 305 -30.90 -1.84 28.69
C LYS A 305 -30.44 -3.25 28.30
N HIS A 306 -30.66 -3.62 27.04
CA HIS A 306 -30.25 -4.89 26.44
C HIS A 306 -28.99 -4.75 25.58
N ALA A 307 -28.45 -3.54 25.41
CA ALA A 307 -27.20 -3.36 24.69
C ALA A 307 -26.09 -4.16 25.40
N ALA A 308 -25.33 -4.91 24.61
CA ALA A 308 -24.42 -5.92 25.13
C ALA A 308 -23.14 -6.03 24.31
N LEU A 309 -22.06 -6.43 24.99
CA LEU A 309 -20.83 -6.92 24.39
C LEU A 309 -20.85 -8.44 24.43
N ARG A 310 -20.45 -9.09 23.33
CA ARG A 310 -20.20 -10.52 23.24
C ARG A 310 -18.71 -10.75 23.10
N VAL A 311 -18.14 -11.48 24.05
CA VAL A 311 -16.74 -11.88 24.05
C VAL A 311 -16.68 -13.38 23.86
N ARG A 312 -15.99 -13.87 22.84
CA ARG A 312 -15.76 -15.30 22.62
C ARG A 312 -14.27 -15.58 22.71
N ALA A 313 -13.90 -16.59 23.48
CA ALA A 313 -12.52 -17.04 23.62
C ALA A 313 -12.41 -18.51 23.23
N ARG A 314 -11.44 -18.82 22.37
CA ARG A 314 -11.07 -20.14 21.89
C ARG A 314 -9.64 -20.48 22.27
N SER A 315 -9.34 -21.75 22.56
CA SER A 315 -8.00 -22.22 22.93
C SER A 315 -7.40 -21.48 24.15
N ALA A 316 -8.24 -20.98 25.06
CA ALA A 316 -7.85 -20.10 26.17
C ALA A 316 -8.17 -20.68 27.56
N VAL A 317 -8.32 -22.01 27.67
CA VAL A 317 -8.69 -22.68 28.93
C VAL A 317 -7.67 -22.40 30.02
N GLY A 318 -8.14 -21.94 31.18
CA GLY A 318 -7.30 -21.62 32.33
C GLY A 318 -6.53 -20.29 32.21
N MET A 319 -6.61 -19.59 31.07
CA MET A 319 -6.05 -18.26 30.88
C MET A 319 -7.02 -17.18 31.39
N ARG A 320 -6.53 -15.96 31.58
CA ARG A 320 -7.34 -14.80 31.95
C ARG A 320 -7.80 -14.09 30.69
N VAL A 321 -9.11 -13.91 30.54
CA VAL A 321 -9.71 -13.07 29.50
C VAL A 321 -10.18 -11.77 30.17
N LEU A 322 -9.54 -10.65 29.83
CA LEU A 322 -9.77 -9.34 30.41
C LEU A 322 -10.48 -8.44 29.41
N VAL A 323 -11.59 -7.84 29.82
CA VAL A 323 -12.31 -6.84 29.02
C VAL A 323 -11.96 -5.47 29.56
N TYR A 324 -11.46 -4.59 28.70
CA TYR A 324 -11.16 -3.20 29.05
C TYR A 324 -12.14 -2.26 28.34
N ALA A 325 -12.40 -1.13 28.99
CA ALA A 325 -13.11 0.00 28.41
C ALA A 325 -12.24 1.25 28.56
N ALA A 326 -12.49 2.28 27.74
CA ALA A 326 -11.85 3.59 27.91
C ALA A 326 -11.89 4.06 29.39
N PRO A 327 -10.77 4.46 30.01
CA PRO A 327 -9.49 4.84 29.39
C PRO A 327 -8.47 3.71 29.19
N GLY A 328 -8.83 2.45 29.43
CA GLY A 328 -7.94 1.29 29.23
C GLY A 328 -7.38 0.72 30.53
N ARG A 329 -6.20 0.10 30.46
CA ARG A 329 -5.60 -0.67 31.57
C ARG A 329 -5.37 0.15 32.83
N SER A 330 -5.17 1.46 32.68
CA SER A 330 -5.01 2.40 33.79
C SER A 330 -6.23 2.47 34.73
N ALA A 331 -7.43 2.12 34.25
CA ALA A 331 -8.65 2.04 35.04
C ALA A 331 -8.96 0.63 35.58
N GLY A 332 -8.15 -0.37 35.22
CA GLY A 332 -8.42 -1.78 35.49
C GLY A 332 -9.45 -2.40 34.53
N PRO A 333 -9.59 -3.73 34.54
CA PRO A 333 -10.52 -4.43 33.66
C PRO A 333 -11.97 -4.16 34.07
N LEU A 334 -12.84 -3.93 33.09
CA LEU A 334 -14.30 -3.91 33.26
C LEU A 334 -14.81 -5.29 33.73
N ALA A 335 -14.20 -6.37 33.21
CA ALA A 335 -14.49 -7.73 33.61
C ALA A 335 -13.28 -8.64 33.42
N THR A 336 -13.24 -9.74 34.16
CA THR A 336 -12.23 -10.79 34.02
C THR A 336 -12.91 -12.15 34.06
N PHE A 337 -12.56 -13.01 33.10
CA PHE A 337 -13.04 -14.37 32.98
C PHE A 337 -11.89 -15.37 32.95
N VAL A 338 -12.18 -16.62 33.31
CA VAL A 338 -11.28 -17.76 33.11
C VAL A 338 -12.06 -18.84 32.34
N PRO A 339 -11.76 -19.07 31.05
CA PRO A 339 -12.42 -20.10 30.27
C PRO A 339 -12.19 -21.49 30.85
N THR A 340 -13.27 -22.27 30.87
CA THR A 340 -13.31 -23.66 31.34
C THR A 340 -13.59 -24.65 30.21
N LYS A 341 -13.97 -24.14 29.04
CA LYS A 341 -14.20 -24.88 27.80
C LYS A 341 -13.29 -24.32 26.72
N ASP A 342 -12.96 -25.16 25.74
CA ASP A 342 -12.12 -24.78 24.60
C ASP A 342 -12.70 -23.59 23.84
N ASP A 343 -14.03 -23.51 23.71
CA ASP A 343 -14.76 -22.40 23.11
C ASP A 343 -15.82 -21.91 24.10
N GLN A 344 -15.69 -20.66 24.53
CA GLN A 344 -16.57 -20.07 25.55
C GLN A 344 -16.93 -18.62 25.25
N THR A 345 -18.22 -18.30 25.39
CA THR A 345 -18.78 -16.96 25.16
C THR A 345 -19.25 -16.33 26.47
N TYR A 346 -19.06 -15.03 26.59
CA TYR A 346 -19.48 -14.18 27.71
C TYR A 346 -20.26 -12.98 27.19
N LEU A 347 -21.34 -12.62 27.89
CA LEU A 347 -22.14 -11.44 27.62
C LEU A 347 -21.98 -10.42 28.74
N LEU A 348 -21.75 -9.16 28.37
CA LEU A 348 -21.61 -8.04 29.30
C LEU A 348 -22.55 -6.90 28.91
N PRO A 349 -23.15 -6.18 29.87
CA PRO A 349 -23.86 -4.94 29.54
C PRO A 349 -22.94 -3.92 28.88
N LEU A 350 -23.40 -3.26 27.83
CA LEU A 350 -22.68 -2.18 27.16
C LEU A 350 -23.12 -0.83 27.74
N THR A 351 -22.18 -0.10 28.35
CA THR A 351 -22.45 1.22 28.96
C THR A 351 -21.42 2.25 28.51
N LEU A 352 -21.88 3.38 27.98
CA LEU A 352 -21.01 4.47 27.52
C LEU A 352 -20.36 5.21 28.70
N THR A 353 -19.05 5.43 28.62
CA THR A 353 -18.28 6.19 29.62
C THR A 353 -18.07 7.65 29.21
N GLY A 354 -18.30 7.97 27.94
CA GLY A 354 -18.24 9.32 27.38
C GLY A 354 -18.89 9.42 25.99
N ASP A 355 -18.69 10.54 25.31
CA ASP A 355 -19.18 10.73 23.93
C ASP A 355 -18.46 9.83 22.92
N HIS A 356 -17.26 9.37 23.28
CA HIS A 356 -16.46 8.43 22.52
C HIS A 356 -15.97 7.36 23.50
N SER A 357 -16.56 6.18 23.43
CA SER A 357 -16.19 5.01 24.25
C SER A 357 -15.57 3.95 23.35
N TRP A 358 -14.71 3.10 23.92
CA TRP A 358 -14.16 1.94 23.23
C TRP A 358 -14.03 0.77 24.19
N TYR A 359 -14.09 -0.45 23.66
CA TYR A 359 -13.97 -1.70 24.43
C TYR A 359 -13.09 -2.69 23.68
N ARG A 360 -12.14 -3.32 24.37
CA ARG A 360 -11.27 -4.35 23.79
C ARG A 360 -11.10 -5.52 24.74
N VAL A 361 -10.61 -6.63 24.23
CA VAL A 361 -10.32 -7.83 25.01
C VAL A 361 -8.84 -8.16 24.92
N GLU A 362 -8.32 -8.72 26.01
CA GLU A 362 -6.96 -9.23 26.13
C GLU A 362 -6.98 -10.61 26.77
N VAL A 363 -6.16 -11.53 26.28
CA VAL A 363 -5.94 -12.86 26.88
C VAL A 363 -4.54 -12.88 27.46
N ARG A 364 -4.42 -13.23 28.74
CA ARG A 364 -3.14 -13.40 29.43
C ARG A 364 -2.99 -14.77 30.05
N GLY A 365 -1.77 -15.29 30.05
CA GLY A 365 -1.46 -16.55 30.69
C GLY A 365 0.03 -16.87 30.69
N PRO A 366 0.41 -18.10 31.12
CA PRO A 366 1.79 -18.51 31.17
C PRO A 366 2.48 -18.35 29.82
N GLY A 367 3.69 -17.78 29.86
CA GLY A 367 4.52 -17.33 28.76
C GLY A 367 5.30 -18.39 27.98
N GLU A 368 5.82 -18.01 26.81
CA GLU A 368 6.91 -18.74 26.12
C GLU A 368 8.17 -17.88 26.25
N VAL A 369 9.36 -18.48 26.09
CA VAL A 369 10.60 -17.71 25.98
C VAL A 369 10.62 -17.09 24.57
N SER A 370 10.15 -15.86 24.42
CA SER A 370 10.33 -15.05 23.20
C SER A 370 11.57 -14.15 23.30
N GLY A 371 11.92 -13.43 22.22
CA GLY A 371 13.17 -12.70 21.98
C GLY A 371 13.58 -11.60 22.98
N ARG A 372 14.35 -10.60 22.52
CA ARG A 372 15.33 -9.79 23.30
C ARG A 372 14.87 -9.20 24.65
N ASP A 373 13.57 -9.02 24.89
CA ASP A 373 13.04 -8.59 26.19
C ASP A 373 12.22 -9.69 26.86
N VAL A 374 12.91 -10.46 27.71
CA VAL A 374 12.31 -11.47 28.59
C VAL A 374 11.37 -10.75 29.56
N ASP A 375 10.05 -10.84 29.35
CA ASP A 375 9.09 -10.45 30.38
C ASP A 375 9.37 -11.28 31.65
N PRO A 376 9.77 -10.66 32.78
CA PRO A 376 10.04 -11.37 34.02
C PRO A 376 8.77 -11.99 34.64
N ASN A 377 7.57 -11.65 34.15
CA ASN A 377 6.29 -12.20 34.58
C ASN A 377 5.88 -13.41 33.71
N LEU A 378 6.67 -14.48 33.78
CA LEU A 378 6.36 -15.77 33.15
C LEU A 378 4.92 -16.30 33.35
N PRO A 379 4.14 -16.00 34.41
CA PRO A 379 2.75 -16.46 34.48
C PRO A 379 1.68 -15.54 33.82
N ASP A 380 2.00 -14.32 33.35
CA ASP A 380 0.99 -13.32 32.92
C ASP A 380 1.37 -12.55 31.63
N GLN A 381 1.85 -13.26 30.61
CA GLN A 381 2.18 -12.69 29.29
C GLN A 381 0.93 -12.54 28.40
N LEU A 382 1.00 -11.58 27.47
CA LEU A 382 0.01 -11.42 26.40
C LEU A 382 -0.05 -12.68 25.52
N ARG A 383 -1.28 -13.16 25.25
CA ARG A 383 -1.57 -14.34 24.42
C ARG A 383 -2.51 -14.09 23.26
N GLY A 384 -3.28 -13.01 23.34
CA GLY A 384 -4.08 -12.49 22.26
C GLY A 384 -4.77 -11.19 22.69
N ALA A 385 -5.16 -10.37 21.72
CA ALA A 385 -5.90 -9.14 21.97
C ALA A 385 -6.76 -8.80 20.76
N THR A 386 -7.85 -8.07 20.98
CA THR A 386 -8.72 -7.62 19.89
C THR A 386 -8.44 -6.17 19.54
N SER A 387 -8.72 -5.79 18.29
CA SER A 387 -9.11 -4.41 18.01
C SER A 387 -10.32 -4.02 18.88
N PRO A 388 -10.45 -2.74 19.23
CA PRO A 388 -11.58 -2.28 20.02
C PRO A 388 -12.86 -2.15 19.18
N VAL A 389 -14.02 -2.37 19.78
CA VAL A 389 -15.28 -1.80 19.27
C VAL A 389 -15.37 -0.36 19.76
N PHE A 390 -15.56 0.60 18.85
CA PHE A 390 -15.78 2.00 19.18
C PHE A 390 -17.27 2.34 19.15
N VAL A 391 -17.73 3.13 20.11
CA VAL A 391 -19.09 3.70 20.12
C VAL A 391 -19.01 5.20 20.34
N SER A 392 -19.51 5.95 19.37
CA SER A 392 -19.48 7.40 19.33
C SER A 392 -20.89 7.99 19.34
N VAL A 393 -21.09 9.10 20.05
CA VAL A 393 -22.39 9.74 20.22
C VAL A 393 -22.53 10.91 19.23
N LYS A 394 -23.59 10.90 18.43
CA LYS A 394 -23.99 11.88 17.40
C LYS A 394 -23.08 12.01 16.20
N ARG A 395 -21.77 11.87 16.37
CA ARG A 395 -20.76 11.97 15.31
C ARG A 395 -19.59 11.04 15.60
N GLY A 396 -18.91 10.59 14.56
CA GLY A 396 -17.65 9.84 14.69
C GLY A 396 -16.59 10.68 15.41
N ALA A 397 -15.62 10.03 16.03
CA ALA A 397 -14.53 10.74 16.68
C ALA A 397 -13.60 11.43 15.67
N GLU A 398 -13.12 12.59 16.07
CA GLU A 398 -12.05 13.34 15.41
C GLU A 398 -10.76 13.14 16.22
N PRO A 399 -9.61 12.89 15.58
CA PRO A 399 -8.35 12.75 16.30
C PRO A 399 -7.92 14.08 16.92
N ALA A 400 -7.45 14.04 18.16
CA ALA A 400 -6.94 15.17 18.92
C ALA A 400 -5.42 15.01 19.16
N PRO A 401 -4.58 15.28 18.14
CA PRO A 401 -3.13 15.20 18.25
C PRO A 401 -2.53 16.33 19.10
N GLU A 402 -1.29 16.15 19.55
CA GLU A 402 -0.50 17.18 20.23
C GLU A 402 -0.20 18.37 19.30
N ILE A 403 0.08 18.08 18.02
CA ILE A 403 0.31 19.09 16.98
C ILE A 403 -0.75 18.92 15.88
N ALA A 404 -1.55 19.96 15.68
CA ALA A 404 -2.57 19.97 14.63
C ALA A 404 -1.94 20.08 13.23
N LEU A 405 -2.60 19.47 12.25
CA LEU A 405 -2.28 19.67 10.84
C LEU A 405 -2.54 21.12 10.41
N PRO A 406 -1.77 21.67 9.45
CA PRO A 406 -2.09 22.94 8.84
C PRO A 406 -3.49 22.95 8.24
N GLN A 407 -4.12 24.12 8.30
CA GLN A 407 -5.43 24.33 7.70
C GLN A 407 -5.39 24.02 6.19
N PRO A 408 -6.32 23.20 5.67
CA PRO A 408 -6.35 22.87 4.25
C PRO A 408 -6.61 24.12 3.40
N ALA A 409 -5.94 24.20 2.25
CA ALA A 409 -6.27 25.19 1.24
C ALA A 409 -7.64 24.87 0.61
N ASN A 410 -8.55 25.85 0.62
CA ASN A 410 -9.94 25.69 0.16
C ASN A 410 -10.31 26.63 -1.00
N GLY A 411 -9.31 27.13 -1.75
CA GLY A 411 -9.57 27.92 -2.96
C GLY A 411 -10.26 27.08 -4.03
N ASP A 412 -11.15 27.73 -4.80
CA ASP A 412 -11.81 27.11 -5.95
C ASP A 412 -10.80 26.95 -7.10
N ASP A 413 -10.40 25.72 -7.38
CA ASP A 413 -9.55 25.35 -8.51
C ASP A 413 -10.34 25.04 -9.78
N ARG A 414 -11.68 25.09 -9.73
CA ARG A 414 -12.62 24.77 -10.83
C ARG A 414 -12.53 23.34 -11.35
N ALA A 415 -11.90 22.41 -10.62
CA ALA A 415 -11.87 21.02 -11.05
C ALA A 415 -13.25 20.38 -10.87
N GLU A 416 -13.74 19.68 -11.90
CA GLU A 416 -15.03 18.98 -11.85
C GLU A 416 -14.83 17.49 -11.54
N LEU A 417 -15.66 16.91 -10.66
CA LEU A 417 -15.69 15.47 -10.40
C LEU A 417 -16.16 14.73 -11.66
N VAL A 418 -15.41 13.74 -12.13
CA VAL A 418 -15.72 12.94 -13.32
C VAL A 418 -16.15 11.51 -12.95
N LEU A 419 -15.42 10.89 -12.02
CA LEU A 419 -15.63 9.51 -11.55
C LEU A 419 -15.41 9.44 -10.04
N GLY A 420 -16.16 8.60 -9.34
CA GLY A 420 -16.02 8.35 -7.90
C GLY A 420 -17.23 8.80 -7.08
N GLU A 421 -17.35 8.23 -5.88
CA GLU A 421 -18.46 8.44 -4.96
C GLU A 421 -17.93 8.57 -3.52
N GLN A 422 -18.75 9.16 -2.64
CA GLN A 422 -18.39 9.33 -1.24
C GLN A 422 -18.16 7.98 -0.55
N GLY A 423 -17.06 7.86 0.19
CA GLY A 423 -16.70 6.70 0.99
C GLY A 423 -15.98 5.59 0.22
N GLU A 424 -15.76 5.77 -1.08
CA GLU A 424 -15.14 4.78 -1.95
C GLU A 424 -13.86 5.30 -2.62
N PHE A 425 -12.98 4.38 -2.99
CA PHE A 425 -11.77 4.72 -3.72
C PHE A 425 -12.00 4.63 -5.23
N THR A 426 -11.74 5.74 -5.93
CA THR A 426 -11.55 5.78 -7.39
C THR A 426 -10.28 6.56 -7.72
N GLY A 427 -9.33 5.92 -8.41
CA GLY A 427 -7.98 6.46 -8.61
C GLY A 427 -7.29 5.95 -9.87
N PHE A 428 -6.02 6.38 -10.03
CA PHE A 428 -5.13 5.93 -11.12
C PHE A 428 -5.71 6.16 -12.53
N ALA A 429 -6.26 7.35 -12.77
CA ALA A 429 -6.91 7.66 -14.02
C ALA A 429 -5.93 7.86 -15.18
N ASP A 430 -6.46 7.68 -16.40
CA ASP A 430 -5.82 8.06 -17.65
C ASP A 430 -6.85 8.76 -18.54
N VAL A 431 -6.39 9.61 -19.46
CA VAL A 431 -7.26 10.46 -20.29
C VAL A 431 -6.82 10.48 -21.75
N ALA A 432 -7.81 10.47 -22.65
CA ALA A 432 -7.60 10.71 -24.08
C ALA A 432 -8.68 11.64 -24.63
N VAL A 433 -8.30 12.58 -25.50
CA VAL A 433 -9.18 13.57 -26.10
C VAL A 433 -9.24 13.37 -27.61
N ALA A 434 -10.43 13.04 -28.12
CA ALA A 434 -10.70 12.91 -29.55
C ALA A 434 -11.72 13.98 -29.99
N GLY A 435 -11.21 15.04 -30.64
CA GLY A 435 -12.04 16.16 -31.09
C GLY A 435 -12.61 16.98 -29.94
N GLN A 436 -13.89 16.78 -29.62
CA GLN A 436 -14.57 17.41 -28.47
C GLN A 436 -14.92 16.41 -27.37
N VAL A 437 -14.58 15.14 -27.56
CA VAL A 437 -14.92 14.06 -26.62
C VAL A 437 -13.70 13.76 -25.77
N THR A 438 -13.90 13.77 -24.45
CA THR A 438 -12.89 13.34 -23.48
C THR A 438 -13.26 11.96 -22.95
N HIS A 439 -12.28 11.07 -22.98
CA HIS A 439 -12.38 9.69 -22.52
C HIS A 439 -11.55 9.55 -21.25
N VAL A 440 -12.18 9.15 -20.16
CA VAL A 440 -11.50 8.95 -18.87
C VAL A 440 -11.67 7.50 -18.45
N VAL A 441 -10.56 6.86 -18.08
CA VAL A 441 -10.56 5.52 -17.46
C VAL A 441 -9.97 5.63 -16.07
N ALA A 442 -10.43 4.79 -15.13
CA ALA A 442 -9.92 4.76 -13.76
C ALA A 442 -10.08 3.37 -13.14
N GLN A 443 -9.41 3.15 -12.01
CA GLN A 443 -9.67 2.01 -11.12
C GLN A 443 -10.71 2.42 -10.08
N ALA A 444 -11.68 1.54 -9.79
CA ALA A 444 -12.65 1.72 -8.73
C ALA A 444 -12.63 0.52 -7.78
N HIS A 445 -12.57 0.78 -6.47
CA HIS A 445 -12.58 -0.24 -5.43
C HIS A 445 -13.93 -0.20 -4.70
N ARG A 446 -14.75 -1.23 -4.93
CA ARG A 446 -16.12 -1.33 -4.41
C ARG A 446 -16.45 -2.78 -4.14
N ASP A 447 -17.21 -3.03 -3.07
CA ASP A 447 -17.65 -4.39 -2.70
C ASP A 447 -16.50 -5.41 -2.68
N HIS A 448 -15.35 -5.02 -2.12
CA HIS A 448 -14.14 -5.85 -2.05
C HIS A 448 -13.56 -6.26 -3.41
N ARG A 449 -13.86 -5.51 -4.47
CA ARG A 449 -13.38 -5.75 -5.84
C ARG A 449 -12.67 -4.52 -6.40
N THR A 450 -11.62 -4.75 -7.16
CA THR A 450 -10.94 -3.74 -7.98
C THR A 450 -11.38 -3.89 -9.44
N THR A 451 -12.03 -2.85 -9.98
CA THR A 451 -12.60 -2.83 -11.34
C THR A 451 -12.03 -1.69 -12.16
N VAL A 452 -12.07 -1.84 -13.49
CA VAL A 452 -11.74 -0.76 -14.43
C VAL A 452 -13.03 -0.13 -14.94
N VAL A 453 -13.17 1.17 -14.74
CA VAL A 453 -14.33 1.97 -15.15
C VAL A 453 -13.96 2.99 -16.21
N TYR A 454 -14.93 3.33 -17.05
CA TYR A 454 -14.79 4.28 -18.16
C TYR A 454 -15.93 5.31 -18.16
N ARG A 455 -15.57 6.58 -18.38
CA ARG A 455 -16.48 7.71 -18.55
C ARG A 455 -16.21 8.43 -19.85
N ARG A 456 -17.28 8.73 -20.58
CA ARG A 456 -17.29 9.57 -21.78
C ARG A 456 -17.89 10.95 -21.49
N LEU A 457 -17.14 12.00 -21.78
CA LEU A 457 -17.59 13.39 -21.73
C LEU A 457 -17.73 13.91 -23.17
N ASP A 458 -18.91 14.36 -23.56
CA ASP A 458 -19.26 14.66 -24.95
C ASP A 458 -18.93 16.09 -25.42
N GLY A 459 -18.20 16.85 -24.59
CA GLY A 459 -17.87 18.26 -24.83
C GLY A 459 -18.94 19.24 -24.35
N HIS A 460 -20.10 18.77 -23.86
CA HIS A 460 -21.13 19.63 -23.26
C HIS A 460 -21.00 19.74 -21.73
N GLY A 461 -19.88 19.28 -21.17
CA GLY A 461 -19.58 19.28 -19.74
C GLY A 461 -20.13 18.05 -19.01
N ASN A 462 -19.72 17.86 -17.76
CA ASN A 462 -19.98 16.62 -17.02
C ASN A 462 -21.48 16.33 -16.77
N LYS A 463 -22.33 17.37 -16.72
CA LYS A 463 -23.79 17.22 -16.54
C LYS A 463 -24.49 16.47 -17.69
N HIS A 464 -23.85 16.40 -18.85
CA HIS A 464 -24.34 15.72 -20.04
C HIS A 464 -23.59 14.41 -20.31
N ALA A 465 -22.70 14.01 -19.41
CA ALA A 465 -21.87 12.83 -19.57
C ALA A 465 -22.70 11.53 -19.64
N GLY A 466 -22.16 10.54 -20.35
CA GLY A 466 -22.71 9.18 -20.36
C GLY A 466 -22.60 8.51 -18.99
N LYS A 467 -23.31 7.38 -18.83
CA LYS A 467 -23.11 6.51 -17.66
C LYS A 467 -21.73 5.88 -17.68
N ASP A 468 -21.22 5.57 -16.50
CA ASP A 468 -20.01 4.77 -16.35
C ASP A 468 -20.18 3.37 -16.94
N ILE A 469 -19.13 2.88 -17.58
CA ILE A 469 -19.04 1.52 -18.11
C ILE A 469 -17.97 0.77 -17.34
N VAL A 470 -18.33 -0.36 -16.72
CA VAL A 470 -17.35 -1.28 -16.11
C VAL A 470 -16.72 -2.13 -17.20
N LEU A 471 -15.47 -1.84 -17.56
CA LEU A 471 -14.75 -2.52 -18.64
C LEU A 471 -14.21 -3.88 -18.23
N SER A 472 -13.93 -4.10 -16.94
CA SER A 472 -13.42 -5.38 -16.43
C SER A 472 -14.48 -6.48 -16.35
N GLY A 473 -15.77 -6.13 -16.48
CA GLY A 473 -16.89 -7.06 -16.29
C GLY A 473 -16.98 -7.52 -14.83
N ASP A 474 -17.11 -8.82 -14.61
CA ASP A 474 -17.24 -9.41 -13.26
C ASP A 474 -15.89 -9.58 -12.53
N SER A 475 -14.76 -9.29 -13.19
CA SER A 475 -13.45 -9.40 -12.54
C SER A 475 -13.28 -8.36 -11.43
N GLY A 476 -12.82 -8.83 -10.26
CA GLY A 476 -12.48 -7.99 -9.11
C GLY A 476 -10.99 -7.72 -8.93
N THR A 477 -10.16 -7.97 -9.94
CA THR A 477 -8.68 -7.85 -9.87
C THR A 477 -8.08 -6.95 -10.96
N ALA A 478 -8.89 -6.13 -11.61
CA ALA A 478 -8.49 -5.38 -12.81
C ALA A 478 -7.85 -4.03 -12.46
N ARG A 479 -6.60 -3.79 -12.90
CA ARG A 479 -5.77 -2.64 -12.48
C ARG A 479 -5.07 -1.95 -13.66
N ALA A 480 -4.45 -0.80 -13.37
CA ALA A 480 -3.58 -0.03 -14.26
C ALA A 480 -4.15 0.23 -15.67
N PRO A 481 -5.35 0.84 -15.79
CA PRO A 481 -5.93 1.12 -17.09
C PRO A 481 -5.17 2.23 -17.84
N ARG A 482 -5.18 2.16 -19.18
CA ARG A 482 -4.74 3.23 -20.08
C ARG A 482 -5.72 3.39 -21.24
N VAL A 483 -5.84 4.60 -21.76
CA VAL A 483 -6.77 4.92 -22.86
C VAL A 483 -6.06 5.68 -23.97
N ALA A 484 -6.39 5.36 -25.22
CA ALA A 484 -6.01 6.15 -26.38
C ALA A 484 -7.18 6.24 -27.36
N ALA A 485 -7.33 7.38 -28.02
CA ALA A 485 -8.46 7.62 -28.91
C ALA A 485 -8.05 8.36 -30.18
N SER A 486 -8.71 8.06 -31.29
CA SER A 486 -8.59 8.81 -32.55
C SER A 486 -9.91 8.74 -33.32
N GLY A 487 -10.56 9.90 -33.51
CA GLY A 487 -11.90 9.93 -34.10
C GLY A 487 -12.91 9.15 -33.24
N GLU A 488 -13.54 8.13 -33.84
CA GLU A 488 -14.51 7.26 -33.15
C GLU A 488 -13.85 6.00 -32.55
N ASP A 489 -12.58 5.74 -32.84
CA ASP A 489 -11.84 4.60 -32.32
C ASP A 489 -11.30 4.91 -30.92
N VAL A 490 -11.76 4.17 -29.91
CA VAL A 490 -11.28 4.28 -28.52
C VAL A 490 -10.76 2.92 -28.07
N TRP A 491 -9.54 2.90 -27.58
CA TRP A 491 -8.87 1.70 -27.08
C TRP A 491 -8.59 1.85 -25.60
N VAL A 492 -8.90 0.80 -24.84
CA VAL A 492 -8.60 0.74 -23.41
C VAL A 492 -7.87 -0.56 -23.11
N VAL A 493 -6.68 -0.46 -22.50
CA VAL A 493 -5.88 -1.59 -22.02
C VAL A 493 -5.84 -1.59 -20.50
N TRP A 494 -5.78 -2.77 -19.88
CA TRP A 494 -5.57 -2.94 -18.44
C TRP A 494 -4.91 -4.29 -18.12
N GLN A 495 -4.40 -4.45 -16.90
CA GLN A 495 -3.93 -5.74 -16.39
C GLN A 495 -5.03 -6.40 -15.53
N ASP A 496 -5.18 -7.72 -15.59
CA ASP A 496 -6.23 -8.42 -14.85
C ASP A 496 -5.91 -9.90 -14.63
N SER A 497 -6.16 -10.40 -13.42
CA SER A 497 -6.09 -11.84 -13.11
C SER A 497 -7.43 -12.56 -13.23
N ARG A 498 -8.49 -11.86 -13.67
CA ARG A 498 -9.86 -12.39 -13.81
C ARG A 498 -10.42 -12.99 -12.51
N GLY A 499 -10.06 -12.42 -11.37
CA GLY A 499 -10.43 -12.91 -10.04
C GLY A 499 -9.53 -14.03 -9.49
N HIS A 500 -8.49 -14.45 -10.21
CA HIS A 500 -7.58 -15.51 -9.79
C HIS A 500 -6.28 -14.96 -9.21
N GLU A 501 -6.22 -14.78 -7.89
CA GLU A 501 -5.06 -14.19 -7.22
C GLU A 501 -4.02 -15.22 -6.72
N GLN A 502 -4.32 -16.53 -6.79
CA GLN A 502 -3.41 -17.61 -6.40
C GLN A 502 -3.30 -18.66 -7.51
N PRO A 503 -2.18 -18.73 -8.26
CA PRO A 503 -1.06 -17.79 -8.20
C PRO A 503 -1.42 -16.42 -8.78
N HIS A 504 -0.80 -15.37 -8.25
CA HIS A 504 -0.92 -14.02 -8.79
C HIS A 504 -0.25 -13.96 -10.16
N ARG A 505 -1.06 -13.98 -11.24
CA ARG A 505 -0.63 -13.99 -12.64
C ARG A 505 -1.53 -13.09 -13.50
N PRO A 506 -1.43 -11.76 -13.34
CA PRO A 506 -2.18 -10.84 -14.16
C PRO A 506 -1.77 -10.97 -15.63
N GLU A 507 -2.75 -10.74 -16.51
CA GLU A 507 -2.60 -10.75 -17.97
C GLU A 507 -3.03 -9.40 -18.54
N ILE A 508 -2.56 -9.05 -19.74
CA ILE A 508 -2.92 -7.80 -20.42
C ILE A 508 -4.15 -8.01 -21.30
N TYR A 509 -5.17 -7.18 -21.08
CA TYR A 509 -6.42 -7.17 -21.84
C TYR A 509 -6.65 -5.83 -22.53
N LEU A 510 -7.22 -5.89 -23.73
CA LEU A 510 -7.52 -4.73 -24.57
C LEU A 510 -9.00 -4.78 -25.02
N ARG A 511 -9.68 -3.64 -24.98
CA ARG A 511 -11.01 -3.44 -25.59
C ARG A 511 -10.98 -2.32 -26.62
N HIS A 512 -11.87 -2.45 -27.59
CA HIS A 512 -12.08 -1.47 -28.66
C HIS A 512 -13.51 -0.96 -28.63
N SER A 513 -13.68 0.34 -28.86
CA SER A 513 -14.94 0.97 -29.24
C SER A 513 -14.76 1.60 -30.62
N ARG A 514 -15.78 1.43 -31.48
CA ARG A 514 -15.85 2.02 -32.84
C ARG A 514 -16.87 3.15 -32.96
N ASP A 515 -17.50 3.52 -31.85
CA ASP A 515 -18.62 4.47 -31.80
C ASP A 515 -18.36 5.63 -30.84
N GLY A 516 -17.08 5.97 -30.67
CA GLY A 516 -16.64 7.09 -29.85
C GLY A 516 -16.83 6.81 -28.36
N GLY A 517 -16.72 5.53 -27.95
CA GLY A 517 -16.82 5.10 -26.56
C GLY A 517 -18.24 4.96 -26.02
N LYS A 518 -19.26 4.87 -26.88
CA LYS A 518 -20.64 4.62 -26.44
C LYS A 518 -20.85 3.14 -26.07
N SER A 519 -20.15 2.24 -26.74
CA SER A 519 -20.10 0.82 -26.42
C SER A 519 -18.72 0.23 -26.72
N PHE A 520 -18.40 -0.90 -26.08
CA PHE A 520 -17.12 -1.60 -26.25
C PHE A 520 -17.36 -3.05 -26.66
N GLU A 521 -16.50 -3.53 -27.56
CA GLU A 521 -16.40 -4.93 -27.95
C GLU A 521 -15.90 -5.79 -26.78
N SER A 522 -15.87 -7.11 -26.97
CA SER A 522 -15.30 -8.05 -26.02
C SER A 522 -13.79 -7.82 -25.84
N ALA A 523 -13.29 -8.10 -24.63
CA ALA A 523 -11.87 -7.96 -24.33
C ALA A 523 -11.03 -9.02 -25.06
N VAL A 524 -9.90 -8.61 -25.60
CA VAL A 524 -8.88 -9.48 -26.21
C VAL A 524 -7.67 -9.55 -25.28
N LYS A 525 -7.16 -10.76 -25.05
CA LYS A 525 -5.94 -11.00 -24.27
C LYS A 525 -4.71 -10.86 -25.16
N LEU A 526 -3.72 -10.09 -24.73
CA LEU A 526 -2.47 -9.84 -25.48
C LEU A 526 -1.28 -10.65 -24.97
N SER A 527 -1.19 -10.87 -23.66
CA SER A 527 -0.12 -11.65 -23.02
C SER A 527 -0.30 -13.15 -23.22
N ASN A 528 0.77 -13.90 -22.97
CA ASN A 528 0.89 -15.32 -23.32
C ASN A 528 0.57 -16.31 -22.17
N GLY A 529 0.13 -15.87 -20.99
CA GLY A 529 -0.13 -16.75 -19.84
C GLY A 529 1.10 -17.10 -19.00
N GLN A 530 2.30 -16.60 -19.35
CA GLN A 530 3.55 -16.97 -18.67
C GLN A 530 4.02 -15.87 -17.73
N GLY A 531 4.13 -16.21 -16.45
CA GLY A 531 4.51 -15.26 -15.41
C GLY A 531 3.40 -14.25 -15.11
N ARG A 532 3.82 -13.04 -14.76
CA ARG A 532 2.96 -11.87 -14.52
C ARG A 532 3.19 -10.87 -15.64
N ALA A 533 2.12 -10.34 -16.22
CA ALA A 533 2.16 -9.28 -17.21
C ALA A 533 1.43 -8.05 -16.66
N GLU A 534 2.16 -6.94 -16.50
CA GLU A 534 1.77 -5.80 -15.66
C GLU A 534 2.17 -4.45 -16.27
N GLN A 535 1.60 -3.38 -15.73
CA GLN A 535 1.91 -1.98 -16.07
C GLN A 535 1.83 -1.66 -17.57
N PRO A 536 0.67 -1.88 -18.22
CA PRO A 536 0.54 -1.60 -19.65
C PRO A 536 0.63 -0.09 -19.95
N ALA A 537 1.15 0.21 -21.13
CA ALA A 537 1.13 1.52 -21.78
C ALA A 537 0.51 1.39 -23.17
N LEU A 538 -0.14 2.46 -23.64
CA LEU A 538 -0.93 2.46 -24.86
C LEU A 538 -0.74 3.77 -25.64
N THR A 539 -0.59 3.65 -26.95
CA THR A 539 -0.75 4.75 -27.91
C THR A 539 -1.25 4.20 -29.25
N LEU A 540 -1.43 5.06 -30.26
CA LEU A 540 -1.94 4.67 -31.58
C LEU A 540 -0.93 4.96 -32.69
N LEU A 541 -0.62 3.94 -33.48
CA LEU A 541 0.11 4.06 -34.74
C LEU A 541 -0.87 4.40 -35.88
N ASP A 542 -0.55 5.45 -36.64
CA ASP A 542 -1.40 6.05 -37.70
C ASP A 542 -2.84 6.36 -37.25
N GLY A 543 -3.04 6.61 -35.95
CA GLY A 543 -4.36 6.83 -35.36
C GLY A 543 -5.30 5.62 -35.41
N ARG A 544 -4.79 4.40 -35.65
CA ARG A 544 -5.65 3.19 -35.82
C ARG A 544 -5.17 1.97 -35.08
N HIS A 545 -3.87 1.68 -35.14
CA HIS A 545 -3.33 0.44 -34.59
C HIS A 545 -2.81 0.66 -33.17
N PRO A 546 -3.35 -0.05 -32.15
CA PRO A 546 -2.85 0.09 -30.79
C PRO A 546 -1.40 -0.40 -30.71
N VAL A 547 -0.52 0.44 -30.17
CA VAL A 547 0.81 0.06 -29.73
C VAL A 547 0.75 -0.14 -28.23
N VAL A 548 0.88 -1.40 -27.80
CA VAL A 548 0.78 -1.78 -26.39
C VAL A 548 2.15 -2.23 -25.92
N ALA A 549 2.65 -1.64 -24.85
CA ALA A 549 3.86 -2.07 -24.14
C ALA A 549 3.50 -2.51 -22.71
N TRP A 550 4.17 -3.52 -22.15
CA TRP A 550 3.96 -3.97 -20.77
C TRP A 550 5.22 -4.64 -20.21
N ALA A 551 5.35 -4.69 -18.89
CA ALA A 551 6.39 -5.47 -18.21
C ALA A 551 5.91 -6.91 -18.00
N GLN A 552 6.76 -7.90 -18.24
CA GLN A 552 6.41 -9.31 -18.06
C GLN A 552 7.59 -10.16 -17.61
N ASN A 553 7.37 -11.07 -16.66
CA ASN A 553 8.43 -11.90 -16.06
C ASN A 553 8.38 -13.40 -16.44
N GLY A 554 7.80 -13.73 -17.60
CA GLY A 554 7.63 -15.12 -18.05
C GLY A 554 8.93 -15.91 -18.25
N SER A 555 10.07 -15.22 -18.41
CA SER A 555 11.42 -15.79 -18.55
C SER A 555 12.27 -15.70 -17.28
N GLY A 556 11.68 -15.34 -16.13
CA GLY A 556 12.40 -15.01 -14.90
C GLY A 556 12.38 -13.51 -14.68
N ALA A 557 13.28 -12.76 -15.32
CA ALA A 557 13.34 -11.30 -15.16
C ALA A 557 12.12 -10.57 -15.75
N PHE A 558 11.69 -9.47 -15.14
CA PHE A 558 10.72 -8.56 -15.75
C PHE A 558 11.34 -7.87 -16.96
N ASP A 559 10.74 -8.10 -18.13
CA ASP A 559 11.13 -7.52 -19.41
C ASP A 559 9.97 -6.77 -20.07
N VAL A 560 10.29 -5.69 -20.79
CA VAL A 560 9.34 -4.93 -21.58
C VAL A 560 9.05 -5.66 -22.89
N HIS A 561 7.79 -5.97 -23.09
CA HIS A 561 7.23 -6.52 -24.32
C HIS A 561 6.39 -5.46 -25.02
N VAL A 562 6.40 -5.47 -26.36
CA VAL A 562 5.62 -4.54 -27.17
C VAL A 562 4.93 -5.27 -28.30
N GLN A 563 3.68 -4.87 -28.60
CA GLN A 563 2.94 -5.34 -29.77
C GLN A 563 2.19 -4.18 -30.44
N VAL A 564 2.36 -4.04 -31.76
CA VAL A 564 1.45 -3.25 -32.59
C VAL A 564 0.29 -4.15 -33.03
N VAL A 565 -0.86 -4.02 -32.38
CA VAL A 565 -2.01 -4.91 -32.59
C VAL A 565 -2.59 -4.73 -33.99
N GLY A 566 -2.80 -5.85 -34.69
CA GLY A 566 -3.23 -5.88 -36.09
C GLY A 566 -2.09 -5.67 -37.11
N VAL A 567 -0.85 -5.47 -36.66
CA VAL A 567 0.35 -5.37 -37.51
C VAL A 567 1.36 -6.46 -37.15
N ASP A 568 1.73 -6.57 -35.87
CA ASP A 568 2.67 -7.57 -35.39
C ASP A 568 1.93 -8.89 -35.07
N PRO A 569 2.46 -10.05 -35.49
CA PRO A 569 1.82 -11.34 -35.25
C PRO A 569 1.83 -11.76 -33.78
N THR A 570 2.88 -11.36 -33.05
CA THR A 570 3.08 -11.66 -31.62
C THR A 570 3.82 -10.51 -30.94
N PRO A 571 3.76 -10.42 -29.60
CA PRO A 571 4.58 -9.48 -28.83
C PRO A 571 6.09 -9.73 -29.03
N VAL A 572 6.88 -8.66 -28.94
CA VAL A 572 8.35 -8.70 -29.03
C VAL A 572 8.94 -8.23 -27.69
N ASN A 573 9.85 -9.02 -27.10
CA ASN A 573 10.65 -8.60 -25.94
C ASN A 573 11.76 -7.65 -26.42
N ILE A 574 11.76 -6.41 -25.93
CA ILE A 574 12.70 -5.36 -26.35
C ILE A 574 13.76 -5.03 -25.31
N SER A 575 13.61 -5.50 -24.05
CA SER A 575 14.54 -5.16 -22.97
C SER A 575 15.52 -6.27 -22.62
N ALA A 576 15.27 -7.53 -23.02
CA ALA A 576 16.14 -8.66 -22.64
C ALA A 576 17.59 -8.51 -23.12
N VAL A 577 17.79 -7.86 -24.28
CA VAL A 577 19.13 -7.68 -24.86
C VAL A 577 20.03 -6.91 -23.90
N GLY A 578 21.18 -7.50 -23.58
CA GLY A 578 22.20 -6.88 -22.72
C GLY A 578 22.03 -7.11 -21.22
N LYS A 579 20.97 -7.80 -20.76
CA LYS A 579 20.86 -8.21 -19.36
C LYS A 579 21.76 -9.39 -19.05
N VAL A 580 22.35 -9.38 -17.86
CA VAL A 580 23.10 -10.52 -17.30
C VAL A 580 22.27 -11.10 -16.17
N ILE A 581 21.92 -12.38 -16.28
CA ILE A 581 21.25 -13.12 -15.22
C ILE A 581 22.30 -13.90 -14.45
N VAL A 582 22.37 -13.70 -13.13
CA VAL A 582 23.26 -14.48 -12.26
C VAL A 582 22.41 -15.56 -11.57
N PRO A 583 22.63 -16.85 -11.84
CA PRO A 583 21.89 -17.91 -11.17
C PRO A 583 22.21 -17.90 -9.67
N GLY A 584 21.21 -18.20 -8.84
CA GLY A 584 21.40 -18.42 -7.41
C GLY A 584 22.33 -19.62 -7.15
N THR A 585 23.03 -19.61 -6.02
CA THR A 585 23.95 -20.69 -5.62
C THR A 585 23.65 -21.15 -4.20
N PRO A 586 24.08 -22.35 -3.77
CA PRO A 586 23.91 -22.75 -2.37
C PRO A 586 24.59 -21.81 -1.36
N ASP A 587 25.64 -21.09 -1.78
CA ASP A 587 26.42 -20.17 -0.95
C ASP A 587 25.89 -18.72 -0.99
N ASP A 588 25.05 -18.38 -1.98
CA ASP A 588 24.30 -17.13 -2.09
C ASP A 588 22.83 -17.49 -2.32
N ALA A 589 22.10 -17.65 -1.21
CA ALA A 589 20.73 -18.11 -1.24
C ALA A 589 19.74 -16.98 -1.53
N ARG A 590 20.23 -15.76 -1.79
CA ARG A 590 19.43 -14.73 -2.45
C ARG A 590 18.83 -15.30 -3.73
N SER A 591 17.69 -14.77 -4.12
CA SER A 591 17.14 -15.10 -5.43
C SER A 591 18.15 -14.74 -6.53
N PRO A 592 18.15 -15.49 -7.65
CA PRO A 592 19.02 -15.16 -8.77
C PRO A 592 18.90 -13.69 -9.16
N ILE A 593 20.02 -13.03 -9.49
CA ILE A 593 19.99 -11.64 -9.93
C ILE A 593 19.27 -11.58 -11.28
N HIS A 594 18.10 -10.94 -11.26
CA HIS A 594 17.20 -10.78 -12.39
C HIS A 594 16.89 -9.30 -12.59
N PRO A 595 17.72 -8.56 -13.35
CA PRO A 595 17.46 -7.16 -13.62
C PRO A 595 16.07 -6.95 -14.21
N ALA A 596 15.30 -6.05 -13.61
CA ALA A 596 13.94 -5.75 -13.96
C ALA A 596 13.86 -4.52 -14.89
N SER A 597 12.95 -4.60 -15.86
CA SER A 597 12.54 -3.49 -16.72
C SER A 597 11.05 -3.25 -16.50
N LEU A 598 10.70 -2.07 -15.97
CA LEU A 598 9.37 -1.79 -15.44
C LEU A 598 8.81 -0.45 -15.95
N PHE A 599 7.50 -0.26 -15.76
CA PHE A 599 6.76 0.98 -16.05
C PHE A 599 7.05 1.55 -17.45
N PRO A 600 6.76 0.78 -18.53
CA PRO A 600 7.00 1.29 -19.88
C PRO A 600 6.12 2.50 -20.18
N SER A 601 6.60 3.40 -21.03
CA SER A 601 5.85 4.46 -21.68
C SER A 601 6.12 4.41 -23.18
N VAL A 602 5.14 4.76 -24.01
CA VAL A 602 5.23 4.63 -25.47
C VAL A 602 4.73 5.87 -26.18
N ALA A 603 5.44 6.27 -27.24
CA ALA A 603 5.05 7.35 -28.14
C ALA A 603 5.32 6.98 -29.60
N VAL A 604 4.57 7.61 -30.51
CA VAL A 604 4.69 7.42 -31.96
C VAL A 604 5.12 8.73 -32.61
N THR A 605 6.09 8.68 -33.51
CA THR A 605 6.58 9.82 -34.28
C THR A 605 5.70 10.07 -35.52
N GLU A 606 5.76 11.27 -36.09
CA GLU A 606 4.98 11.63 -37.29
C GLU A 606 5.20 10.68 -38.48
N HIS A 607 6.39 10.09 -38.59
CA HIS A 607 6.75 9.15 -39.67
C HIS A 607 6.46 7.68 -39.32
N GLY A 608 5.69 7.42 -38.27
CA GLY A 608 5.30 6.07 -37.84
C GLY A 608 6.43 5.29 -37.16
N GLY A 609 7.44 5.99 -36.65
CA GLY A 609 8.42 5.41 -35.73
C GLY A 609 7.81 5.26 -34.33
N ILE A 610 8.28 4.28 -33.56
CA ILE A 610 7.80 3.99 -32.23
C ILE A 610 8.97 4.11 -31.27
N VAL A 611 8.79 4.84 -30.17
CA VAL A 611 9.76 4.95 -29.07
C VAL A 611 9.10 4.42 -27.82
N VAL A 612 9.79 3.49 -27.15
CA VAL A 612 9.38 2.94 -25.86
C VAL A 612 10.47 3.22 -24.85
N THR A 613 10.09 3.78 -23.71
CA THR A 613 10.96 4.03 -22.57
C THR A 613 10.52 3.22 -21.37
N TRP A 614 11.44 2.89 -20.47
CA TRP A 614 11.16 2.16 -19.24
C TRP A 614 12.23 2.44 -18.19
N GLN A 615 11.95 2.14 -16.92
CA GLN A 615 12.99 2.14 -15.87
C GLN A 615 13.65 0.76 -15.82
N ASP A 616 14.95 0.72 -15.58
CA ASP A 616 15.79 -0.47 -15.68
C ASP A 616 16.91 -0.45 -14.65
N ASN A 617 17.06 -1.51 -13.86
CA ASN A 617 18.11 -1.61 -12.83
C ASN A 617 19.30 -2.48 -13.27
N ARG A 618 19.44 -2.85 -14.55
CA ARG A 618 20.56 -3.71 -15.02
C ARG A 618 21.96 -3.13 -14.81
N PHE A 619 22.06 -1.86 -14.47
CA PHE A 619 23.31 -1.16 -14.24
C PHE A 619 23.68 -1.13 -12.75
N ASP A 620 22.77 -1.55 -11.87
CA ASP A 620 23.06 -1.77 -10.47
C ASP A 620 23.94 -3.03 -10.29
N PRO A 621 24.97 -2.98 -9.43
CA PRO A 621 25.80 -4.16 -9.13
C PRO A 621 25.01 -5.39 -8.66
N ASP A 622 23.99 -5.20 -7.83
CA ASP A 622 23.14 -6.24 -7.24
C ASP A 622 21.66 -5.94 -7.55
N ALA A 623 21.33 -5.82 -8.84
CA ALA A 623 19.97 -5.51 -9.30
C ALA A 623 18.88 -6.32 -8.59
N GLY A 624 17.91 -5.61 -8.02
CA GLY A 624 16.78 -6.12 -7.27
C GLY A 624 17.05 -6.26 -5.78
N TRP A 625 18.12 -5.69 -5.22
CA TRP A 625 18.47 -5.83 -3.80
C TRP A 625 18.88 -4.48 -3.25
N THR A 626 18.40 -4.12 -2.05
CA THR A 626 18.92 -2.91 -1.43
C THR A 626 20.40 -3.07 -1.06
N GLY A 627 21.20 -2.04 -1.35
CA GLY A 627 22.64 -2.10 -1.20
C GLY A 627 23.33 -3.08 -2.18
N HIS A 628 24.57 -3.45 -1.88
CA HIS A 628 25.34 -4.37 -2.73
C HIS A 628 26.29 -5.20 -1.87
N THR A 629 26.49 -6.47 -2.22
CA THR A 629 27.52 -7.34 -1.66
C THR A 629 28.87 -7.06 -2.35
N PRO A 630 29.77 -6.27 -1.73
CA PRO A 630 30.99 -5.83 -2.37
C PRO A 630 31.96 -7.01 -2.61
N PRO A 631 32.83 -6.91 -3.63
CA PRO A 631 33.89 -7.90 -3.83
C PRO A 631 34.77 -8.09 -2.58
N PRO A 632 35.35 -9.30 -2.36
CA PRO A 632 36.19 -9.56 -1.21
C PRO A 632 37.31 -8.53 -1.02
N GLY A 633 37.42 -7.99 0.21
CA GLY A 633 38.43 -6.99 0.58
C GLY A 633 38.03 -5.54 0.31
N GLN A 634 36.84 -5.27 -0.26
CA GLN A 634 36.29 -3.92 -0.37
C GLN A 634 35.46 -3.54 0.87
N ALA A 635 35.19 -2.23 1.00
CA ALA A 635 34.35 -1.72 2.08
C ALA A 635 32.91 -2.22 1.91
N ALA A 636 32.23 -2.45 3.03
CA ALA A 636 30.81 -2.70 3.07
C ALA A 636 30.05 -1.56 2.39
N SER A 637 28.99 -1.89 1.62
CA SER A 637 28.07 -0.91 1.05
C SER A 637 27.29 -0.16 2.12
N GLY A 638 26.93 -0.85 3.22
CA GLY A 638 26.37 -0.27 4.44
C GLY A 638 25.03 0.42 4.24
N GLY A 639 23.93 -0.33 4.35
CA GLY A 639 22.56 0.19 4.46
C GLY A 639 21.60 -0.28 3.35
N THR A 640 20.32 0.07 3.49
CA THR A 640 19.22 -0.35 2.58
C THR A 640 18.98 0.69 1.49
N ASN A 641 20.01 1.06 0.73
CA ASN A 641 19.84 2.04 -0.34
C ASN A 641 19.07 1.41 -1.51
N PRO A 642 18.19 2.18 -2.18
CA PRO A 642 17.48 1.69 -3.36
C PRO A 642 18.47 1.38 -4.47
N ASP A 643 18.06 0.51 -5.40
CA ASP A 643 18.77 0.25 -6.64
C ASP A 643 19.06 1.53 -7.44
N ASN A 644 20.18 1.50 -8.16
CA ASN A 644 20.46 2.43 -9.24
C ASN A 644 19.57 2.12 -10.46
N TRP A 645 18.32 2.58 -10.38
CA TRP A 645 17.39 2.58 -11.50
C TRP A 645 17.75 3.63 -12.54
N GLU A 646 17.66 3.27 -13.81
CA GLU A 646 17.92 4.16 -14.93
C GLU A 646 16.79 4.16 -15.96
N ILE A 647 16.68 5.26 -16.72
CA ILE A 647 15.74 5.32 -17.83
C ILE A 647 16.43 4.84 -19.11
N VAL A 648 15.80 3.88 -19.78
CA VAL A 648 16.27 3.28 -21.04
C VAL A 648 15.22 3.47 -22.13
N ALA A 649 15.65 3.58 -23.38
CA ALA A 649 14.78 3.68 -24.56
C ALA A 649 15.14 2.66 -25.64
N ALA A 650 14.15 2.17 -26.38
CA ALA A 650 14.35 1.50 -27.66
C ALA A 650 13.42 2.07 -28.73
N VAL A 651 13.89 2.00 -29.98
CA VAL A 651 13.24 2.62 -31.13
C VAL A 651 12.98 1.59 -32.22
N ARG A 652 11.77 1.63 -32.80
CA ARG A 652 11.45 1.02 -34.09
C ARG A 652 11.21 2.15 -35.08
N SER A 653 12.18 2.42 -35.95
CA SER A 653 12.17 3.62 -36.80
C SER A 653 11.05 3.66 -37.85
N SER A 654 10.55 2.49 -38.26
CA SER A 654 9.39 2.34 -39.14
C SER A 654 8.76 0.95 -39.02
N ARG A 655 7.56 0.79 -39.58
CA ARG A 655 6.81 -0.48 -39.57
C ARG A 655 7.58 -1.69 -40.10
N SER A 656 8.43 -1.48 -41.12
CA SER A 656 9.17 -2.58 -41.76
C SER A 656 10.49 -2.91 -41.06
N GLN A 657 10.92 -2.09 -40.09
CA GLN A 657 12.15 -2.34 -39.34
C GLN A 657 11.87 -3.07 -38.03
N GLY A 658 12.87 -3.81 -37.56
CA GLY A 658 12.89 -4.36 -36.21
C GLY A 658 13.22 -3.30 -35.15
N TRP A 659 13.20 -3.69 -33.89
CA TRP A 659 13.62 -2.85 -32.77
C TRP A 659 15.14 -2.69 -32.75
N GLY A 660 15.60 -1.46 -32.52
CA GLY A 660 17.00 -1.18 -32.23
C GLY A 660 17.41 -1.65 -30.82
N THR A 661 18.72 -1.67 -30.57
CA THR A 661 19.27 -1.97 -29.25
C THR A 661 18.87 -0.88 -28.24
N PRO A 662 18.50 -1.24 -27.00
CA PRO A 662 18.21 -0.26 -25.97
C PRO A 662 19.39 0.69 -25.66
N VAL A 663 19.09 1.97 -25.39
CA VAL A 663 20.06 3.01 -25.03
C VAL A 663 19.70 3.68 -23.70
N ARG A 664 20.70 4.10 -22.92
CA ARG A 664 20.51 4.86 -21.68
C ARG A 664 20.05 6.28 -21.99
N VAL A 665 18.91 6.69 -21.43
CA VAL A 665 18.33 8.04 -21.53
C VAL A 665 18.84 8.92 -20.39
N SER A 666 18.76 8.44 -19.16
CA SER A 666 19.19 9.22 -18.00
C SER A 666 20.70 9.16 -17.79
N ALA A 667 21.31 7.98 -18.02
CA ALA A 667 22.75 7.75 -17.95
C ALA A 667 23.37 8.23 -16.62
N ASN A 668 22.70 7.91 -15.51
CA ASN A 668 23.09 8.30 -14.16
C ASN A 668 23.41 7.06 -13.33
N ASP A 669 24.68 6.91 -12.93
CA ASP A 669 25.15 5.76 -12.15
C ASP A 669 24.95 5.91 -10.62
N ASN A 670 24.33 7.01 -10.16
CA ASN A 670 24.23 7.33 -8.73
C ASN A 670 22.85 7.86 -8.31
N ALA A 671 21.77 7.39 -8.94
CA ALA A 671 20.41 7.79 -8.57
C ALA A 671 19.38 6.71 -8.88
N ALA A 672 18.27 6.74 -8.14
CA ALA A 672 17.10 5.97 -8.47
C ALA A 672 16.21 6.78 -9.43
N ASP A 673 16.41 6.62 -10.74
CA ASP A 673 15.59 7.21 -11.79
C ASP A 673 14.38 6.31 -12.13
N ARG A 674 13.16 6.81 -11.97
CA ARG A 674 11.93 5.99 -12.03
C ARG A 674 10.80 6.66 -12.81
N HIS A 675 9.80 5.86 -13.17
CA HIS A 675 8.50 6.29 -13.72
C HIS A 675 8.62 7.21 -14.96
N PRO A 676 9.23 6.75 -16.07
CA PRO A 676 9.38 7.58 -17.24
C PRO A 676 8.03 7.80 -17.95
N SER A 677 7.89 8.98 -18.55
CA SER A 677 6.84 9.29 -19.53
C SER A 677 7.50 9.87 -20.78
N VAL A 678 7.05 9.45 -21.96
CA VAL A 678 7.55 9.94 -23.26
C VAL A 678 6.45 10.61 -24.08
N ALA A 679 6.77 11.72 -24.75
CA ALA A 679 5.90 12.40 -25.71
C ALA A 679 6.69 12.90 -26.91
N VAL A 680 6.01 13.16 -28.02
CA VAL A 680 6.58 13.76 -29.23
C VAL A 680 5.97 15.13 -29.44
N GLY A 681 6.79 16.18 -29.41
CA GLY A 681 6.36 17.53 -29.76
C GLY A 681 6.03 17.67 -31.24
N ARG A 682 5.31 18.73 -31.61
CA ARG A 682 4.92 19.00 -33.00
C ARG A 682 6.11 19.20 -33.96
N ASP A 683 7.26 19.60 -33.44
CA ASP A 683 8.51 19.74 -34.19
C ASP A 683 9.24 18.41 -34.39
N GLY A 684 8.67 17.30 -33.91
CA GLY A 684 9.28 15.96 -33.93
C GLY A 684 10.22 15.70 -32.76
N THR A 685 10.42 16.66 -31.84
CA THR A 685 11.28 16.47 -30.67
C THR A 685 10.67 15.44 -29.73
N LEU A 686 11.41 14.37 -29.46
CA LEU A 686 11.12 13.40 -28.41
C LEU A 686 11.51 13.99 -27.06
N VAL A 687 10.60 13.89 -26.10
CA VAL A 687 10.84 14.34 -24.72
C VAL A 687 10.54 13.17 -23.79
N VAL A 688 11.48 12.86 -22.91
CA VAL A 688 11.30 11.88 -21.83
C VAL A 688 11.46 12.61 -20.52
N ILE A 689 10.51 12.44 -19.61
CA ILE A 689 10.55 12.94 -18.24
C ILE A 689 10.55 11.75 -17.26
N TRP A 690 11.21 11.90 -16.12
CA TRP A 690 11.23 10.90 -15.04
C TRP A 690 11.43 11.58 -13.68
N GLU A 691 11.17 10.86 -12.60
CA GLU A 691 11.54 11.26 -11.24
C GLU A 691 12.90 10.66 -10.85
N THR A 692 13.66 11.36 -10.02
CA THR A 692 14.99 10.95 -9.58
C THR A 692 15.19 11.25 -8.09
N LYS A 693 15.87 10.35 -7.38
CA LYS A 693 16.32 10.52 -5.98
C LYS A 693 17.77 10.05 -5.87
N ALA A 694 18.53 10.65 -4.96
CA ALA A 694 19.81 10.08 -4.55
C ALA A 694 19.60 8.64 -4.02
N LEU A 695 20.63 7.79 -4.11
CA LEU A 695 20.63 6.44 -3.53
C LEU A 695 20.68 6.50 -1.99
N SER A 696 19.57 6.96 -1.40
CA SER A 696 19.34 7.14 0.03
C SER A 696 18.00 6.50 0.37
N ALA A 697 18.01 5.59 1.33
CA ALA A 697 16.82 4.84 1.74
C ALA A 697 15.66 5.78 2.18
N SER A 698 15.97 6.84 2.91
CA SER A 698 14.99 7.77 3.49
C SER A 698 15.48 9.21 3.48
N GLY A 699 14.62 10.15 3.90
CA GLY A 699 14.97 11.55 4.15
C GLY A 699 15.46 12.32 2.93
N ALA A 700 15.08 11.89 1.72
CA ALA A 700 15.53 12.50 0.47
C ALA A 700 14.37 12.70 -0.51
N ASN A 701 14.22 13.93 -0.99
CA ASN A 701 13.15 14.32 -1.91
C ASN A 701 13.39 13.77 -3.32
N LEU A 702 12.32 13.33 -3.98
CA LEU A 702 12.30 13.17 -5.43
C LEU A 702 12.30 14.53 -6.12
N SER A 703 12.96 14.60 -7.28
CA SER A 703 12.89 15.72 -8.20
C SER A 703 12.67 15.22 -9.63
N LEU A 704 12.24 16.10 -10.54
CA LEU A 704 11.99 15.71 -11.92
C LEU A 704 13.15 16.07 -12.85
N ARG A 705 13.41 15.16 -13.79
CA ARG A 705 14.39 15.34 -14.86
C ARG A 705 13.75 15.09 -16.21
N ALA A 706 14.25 15.76 -17.24
CA ALA A 706 13.85 15.51 -18.61
C ALA A 706 15.06 15.47 -19.55
N SER A 707 14.95 14.70 -20.63
CA SER A 707 15.91 14.65 -21.73
C SER A 707 15.18 14.68 -23.06
N ARG A 708 15.87 15.14 -24.10
CA ARG A 708 15.32 15.37 -25.43
C ARG A 708 16.13 14.62 -26.48
N SER A 709 15.45 14.22 -27.55
CA SER A 709 16.06 13.53 -28.69
C SER A 709 15.35 13.86 -30.00
N THR A 710 16.03 13.68 -31.13
CA THR A 710 15.45 13.75 -32.48
C THR A 710 15.37 12.39 -33.17
N ASP A 711 16.07 11.37 -32.65
CA ASP A 711 16.18 10.03 -33.22
C ASP A 711 15.74 8.92 -32.25
N GLY A 712 15.60 9.24 -30.96
CA GLY A 712 15.31 8.32 -29.86
C GLY A 712 16.49 7.47 -29.43
N THR A 713 17.66 7.63 -30.07
CA THR A 713 18.89 6.89 -29.79
C THR A 713 19.99 7.76 -29.18
N THR A 714 19.94 9.06 -29.40
CA THR A 714 20.88 10.06 -28.87
C THR A 714 20.10 11.06 -28.01
N TRP A 715 20.44 11.14 -26.73
CA TRP A 715 19.70 11.93 -25.74
C TRP A 715 20.54 13.11 -25.22
N SER A 716 19.88 14.25 -24.98
CA SER A 716 20.51 15.41 -24.35
C SER A 716 20.89 15.12 -22.90
N ALA A 717 21.73 15.97 -22.31
CA ALA A 717 21.90 15.98 -20.85
C ALA A 717 20.55 16.20 -20.15
N ALA A 718 20.37 15.55 -19.00
CA ALA A 718 19.16 15.66 -18.20
C ALA A 718 19.03 17.07 -17.59
N GLU A 719 17.93 17.76 -17.88
CA GLU A 719 17.59 19.06 -17.30
C GLU A 719 16.55 18.89 -16.17
N ALA A 720 16.55 19.79 -15.18
CA ALA A 720 15.54 19.77 -14.12
C ALA A 720 14.21 20.36 -14.60
N VAL A 721 13.09 19.78 -14.13
CA VAL A 721 11.73 20.31 -14.40
C VAL A 721 11.08 20.72 -13.09
N GLY A 722 10.66 21.98 -13.00
CA GLY A 722 9.89 22.48 -11.85
C GLY A 722 10.58 22.41 -10.48
N LEU A 723 11.93 22.33 -10.43
CA LEU A 723 12.70 22.07 -9.21
C LEU A 723 12.34 22.96 -8.02
N ASP A 724 12.11 22.31 -6.87
CA ASP A 724 12.09 22.91 -5.54
C ASP A 724 12.86 21.98 -4.59
N ALA A 725 13.92 22.47 -3.96
CA ALA A 725 14.79 21.64 -3.12
C ALA A 725 14.09 21.16 -1.82
N ASN A 726 13.06 21.88 -1.38
CA ASN A 726 12.32 21.60 -0.15
C ASN A 726 11.02 20.83 -0.40
N ALA A 727 10.81 20.33 -1.61
CA ALA A 727 9.62 19.59 -1.96
C ALA A 727 9.96 18.32 -2.72
N MET A 728 9.05 17.37 -2.62
CA MET A 728 9.09 16.13 -3.37
C MET A 728 8.18 16.27 -4.58
N SER A 729 8.69 15.98 -5.77
CA SER A 729 7.94 15.97 -7.03
C SER A 729 7.93 14.54 -7.59
N GLN A 730 6.76 14.00 -7.89
CA GLN A 730 6.64 12.58 -8.27
C GLN A 730 5.52 12.28 -9.27
N ARG A 731 5.63 11.11 -9.90
CA ARG A 731 4.73 10.56 -10.95
C ARG A 731 4.47 11.52 -12.12
N PRO A 732 5.52 11.97 -12.82
CA PRO A 732 5.34 12.86 -13.96
C PRO A 732 4.66 12.15 -15.13
N ARG A 733 3.76 12.86 -15.81
CA ARG A 733 3.19 12.46 -17.10
C ARG A 733 3.37 13.55 -18.13
N LEU A 734 3.62 13.15 -19.38
CA LEU A 734 3.66 14.05 -20.53
C LEU A 734 2.42 13.90 -21.38
N GLY A 735 1.97 15.02 -21.92
CA GLY A 735 0.98 15.12 -22.98
C GLY A 735 1.36 16.23 -23.95
N VAL A 736 0.63 16.32 -25.06
CA VAL A 736 0.83 17.38 -26.06
C VAL A 736 -0.39 18.28 -26.06
N ASP A 737 -0.17 19.57 -25.90
CA ASP A 737 -1.25 20.58 -25.93
C ASP A 737 -1.72 20.84 -27.38
N PRO A 738 -2.90 21.48 -27.58
CA PRO A 738 -3.43 21.74 -28.92
C PRO A 738 -2.51 22.57 -29.84
N ASP A 739 -1.60 23.36 -29.26
CA ASP A 739 -0.60 24.13 -30.01
C ASP A 739 0.62 23.30 -30.43
N GLY A 740 0.73 22.07 -29.95
CA GLY A 740 1.82 21.14 -30.23
C GLY A 740 2.96 21.18 -29.20
N SER A 741 2.85 21.99 -28.15
CA SER A 741 3.83 22.02 -27.07
C SER A 741 3.70 20.82 -26.14
N VAL A 742 4.84 20.30 -25.67
CA VAL A 742 4.86 19.23 -24.67
C VAL A 742 4.56 19.82 -23.30
N ARG A 743 3.61 19.23 -22.59
CA ARG A 743 3.24 19.59 -21.22
C ARG A 743 3.61 18.46 -20.28
N ALA A 744 4.21 18.81 -19.15
CA ALA A 744 4.36 17.94 -18.00
C ALA A 744 3.28 18.25 -16.95
N VAL A 745 2.78 17.19 -16.31
CA VAL A 745 2.00 17.25 -15.06
C VAL A 745 2.59 16.29 -14.04
N TRP A 746 2.57 16.66 -12.76
CA TRP A 746 3.06 15.84 -11.65
C TRP A 746 2.35 16.25 -10.36
N TYR A 747 2.51 15.49 -9.29
CA TYR A 747 2.10 15.96 -7.96
C TYR A 747 3.30 16.21 -7.04
N ASP A 748 3.12 17.18 -6.15
CA ASP A 748 4.22 17.81 -5.42
C ASP A 748 3.83 18.26 -4.01
N SER A 749 4.79 18.26 -3.08
CA SER A 749 4.59 18.56 -1.66
C SER A 749 4.95 19.99 -1.21
N ARG A 750 5.23 20.91 -2.16
CA ARG A 750 5.64 22.32 -1.86
C ARG A 750 4.55 23.21 -1.27
N SER A 751 3.31 22.71 -1.18
CA SER A 751 2.19 23.47 -0.65
C SER A 751 2.39 23.81 0.84
N ALA A 752 1.89 24.98 1.26
CA ALA A 752 1.98 25.41 2.66
C ALA A 752 1.09 24.57 3.60
N ASP A 753 0.04 23.92 3.08
CA ASP A 753 -0.85 23.03 3.82
C ASP A 753 -0.37 21.56 3.84
N TRP A 754 0.88 21.34 3.40
CA TRP A 754 1.63 20.07 3.33
C TRP A 754 1.10 19.04 2.35
N ARG A 755 -0.15 19.20 1.88
CA ARG A 755 -0.85 18.25 1.01
C ARG A 755 -0.25 18.19 -0.38
N TRP A 756 -0.34 17.02 -1.00
CA TRP A 756 0.02 16.83 -2.40
C TRP A 756 -0.84 17.72 -3.29
N LYS A 757 -0.23 18.49 -4.19
CA LYS A 757 -0.96 19.27 -5.21
C LYS A 757 -0.44 18.93 -6.60
N VAL A 758 -1.30 19.06 -7.59
CA VAL A 758 -0.94 18.87 -9.00
C VAL A 758 -0.32 20.15 -9.53
N PHE A 759 0.80 20.00 -10.24
CA PHE A 759 1.53 21.07 -10.90
C PHE A 759 1.70 20.76 -12.39
N THR A 760 1.96 21.82 -13.16
CA THR A 760 2.23 21.70 -14.60
C THR A 760 3.35 22.63 -15.04
N SER A 761 4.04 22.24 -16.12
CA SER A 761 5.02 23.04 -16.85
C SER A 761 4.94 22.71 -18.33
N ARG A 762 5.17 23.69 -19.19
CA ARG A 762 5.20 23.54 -20.66
C ARG A 762 6.63 23.66 -21.16
N LEU A 763 6.99 22.81 -22.11
CA LEU A 763 8.24 22.93 -22.84
C LEU A 763 8.11 23.96 -23.96
N THR A 764 8.98 24.96 -23.93
CA THR A 764 9.08 26.01 -24.96
C THR A 764 10.44 25.96 -25.66
N ALA A 765 10.63 26.78 -26.70
CA ALA A 765 11.91 26.92 -27.37
C ALA A 765 13.07 27.31 -26.42
N THR A 766 12.78 28.01 -25.32
CA THR A 766 13.77 28.44 -24.32
C THR A 766 13.89 27.47 -23.12
N GLY A 767 13.17 26.35 -23.12
CA GLY A 767 13.12 25.38 -22.02
C GLY A 767 11.77 25.32 -21.32
N TRP A 768 11.73 24.65 -20.17
CA TRP A 768 10.53 24.48 -19.35
C TRP A 768 10.08 25.80 -18.72
N THR A 769 8.78 26.08 -18.74
CA THR A 769 8.20 27.20 -17.98
C THR A 769 8.31 26.94 -16.48
N PRO A 770 8.22 27.99 -15.63
CA PRO A 770 8.05 27.80 -14.19
C PRO A 770 6.86 26.87 -13.89
N ALA A 771 6.98 26.10 -12.80
CA ALA A 771 5.91 25.23 -12.33
C ALA A 771 4.69 26.06 -11.90
N VAL A 772 3.50 25.63 -12.32
CA VAL A 772 2.23 26.25 -11.97
C VAL A 772 1.36 25.22 -11.25
N GLN A 773 0.90 25.55 -10.04
CA GLN A 773 -0.06 24.74 -9.30
C GLN A 773 -1.43 24.81 -9.98
N VAL A 774 -2.09 23.68 -10.19
CA VAL A 774 -3.42 23.62 -10.81
C VAL A 774 -4.50 23.10 -9.86
N SER A 775 -4.16 22.25 -8.88
CA SER A 775 -5.12 21.80 -7.85
C SER A 775 -4.96 22.57 -6.54
N THR A 776 -6.06 22.78 -5.81
CA THR A 776 -6.06 23.49 -4.52
C THR A 776 -6.65 22.66 -3.39
N ARG A 777 -7.87 22.14 -3.54
CA ARG A 777 -8.57 21.42 -2.45
C ARG A 777 -8.10 19.96 -2.36
N GLY A 778 -7.92 19.48 -1.12
CA GLY A 778 -7.51 18.11 -0.83
C GLY A 778 -6.05 17.80 -1.21
N ASN A 779 -5.68 16.53 -1.06
CA ASN A 779 -4.55 15.94 -1.77
C ASN A 779 -4.95 15.72 -3.23
N GLY A 780 -4.08 16.10 -4.16
CA GLY A 780 -4.21 15.87 -5.59
C GLY A 780 -3.02 15.06 -6.10
N THR A 781 -3.27 13.85 -6.58
CA THR A 781 -2.24 12.84 -6.90
C THR A 781 -2.53 12.14 -8.23
N TRP A 782 -1.55 11.37 -8.72
CA TRP A 782 -1.67 10.54 -9.93
C TRP A 782 -2.27 11.26 -11.16
N PRO A 783 -1.71 12.41 -11.59
CA PRO A 783 -2.25 13.14 -12.71
C PRO A 783 -1.94 12.45 -14.04
N ALA A 784 -2.85 12.59 -15.00
CA ALA A 784 -2.64 12.28 -16.42
C ALA A 784 -3.10 13.46 -17.27
N VAL A 785 -2.58 13.53 -18.51
CA VAL A 785 -2.81 14.69 -19.38
C VAL A 785 -2.88 14.28 -20.84
N ASP A 786 -3.85 14.83 -21.56
CA ASP A 786 -3.92 14.76 -23.01
C ASP A 786 -4.61 16.00 -23.59
N ASN A 787 -4.08 16.54 -24.68
CA ASN A 787 -4.62 17.72 -25.37
C ASN A 787 -4.96 18.90 -24.43
N GLY A 788 -4.11 19.14 -23.42
CA GLY A 788 -4.30 20.18 -22.39
C GLY A 788 -5.30 19.85 -21.29
N THR A 789 -6.10 18.78 -21.43
CA THR A 789 -6.99 18.28 -20.38
C THR A 789 -6.18 17.51 -19.35
N VAL A 790 -6.35 17.85 -18.07
CA VAL A 790 -5.65 17.19 -16.96
C VAL A 790 -6.67 16.48 -16.08
N VAL A 791 -6.46 15.20 -15.83
CA VAL A 791 -7.21 14.43 -14.82
C VAL A 791 -6.31 14.09 -13.65
N PHE A 792 -6.85 13.98 -12.45
CA PHE A 792 -6.10 13.63 -11.23
C PHE A 792 -7.00 13.03 -10.17
N THR A 793 -6.40 12.28 -9.24
CA THR A 793 -7.09 11.68 -8.09
C THR A 793 -7.11 12.67 -6.93
N SER A 794 -8.22 12.78 -6.18
CA SER A 794 -8.30 13.65 -5.02
C SER A 794 -9.27 13.19 -3.94
N ASP A 795 -8.86 13.39 -2.68
CA ASP A 795 -9.63 13.14 -1.46
C ASP A 795 -10.51 14.33 -1.04
N ARG A 796 -10.67 15.34 -1.91
CA ARG A 796 -11.25 16.64 -1.54
C ARG A 796 -12.68 16.60 -0.96
N GLU A 797 -13.43 15.54 -1.22
CA GLU A 797 -14.78 15.33 -0.66
C GLU A 797 -14.81 14.39 0.55
N ALA A 798 -13.66 13.94 1.05
CA ALA A 798 -13.58 13.26 2.33
C ALA A 798 -14.16 14.15 3.44
N GLN A 799 -15.05 13.58 4.25
CA GLN A 799 -15.74 14.26 5.35
C GLN A 799 -15.03 14.05 6.68
N ARG A 800 -14.11 13.09 6.77
CA ARG A 800 -13.34 12.75 7.97
C ARG A 800 -11.85 12.62 7.62
N SER A 801 -10.98 12.96 8.57
CA SER A 801 -9.52 12.78 8.43
C SER A 801 -9.04 11.34 8.64
N GLN A 802 -9.93 10.45 9.07
CA GLN A 802 -9.67 9.04 9.31
C GLN A 802 -10.91 8.23 8.92
N ARG A 803 -10.70 6.99 8.46
CA ARG A 803 -11.79 6.07 8.07
C ARG A 803 -12.74 6.63 7.01
N ASP A 804 -12.19 7.42 6.09
CA ASP A 804 -12.92 7.89 4.92
C ASP A 804 -12.09 7.51 3.69
N GLY A 805 -12.59 6.52 2.93
CA GLY A 805 -11.91 6.01 1.74
C GLY A 805 -12.12 6.86 0.49
N THR A 806 -12.75 8.03 0.61
CA THR A 806 -13.12 8.86 -0.55
C THR A 806 -11.90 9.27 -1.35
N GLN A 807 -11.82 8.76 -2.57
CA GLN A 807 -10.96 9.26 -3.64
C GLN A 807 -11.79 9.36 -4.92
N GLY A 808 -11.72 10.49 -5.60
CA GLY A 808 -12.42 10.72 -6.87
C GLY A 808 -11.49 11.23 -7.95
N ILE A 809 -11.89 11.07 -9.21
CA ILE A 809 -11.19 11.62 -10.36
C ILE A 809 -11.78 12.98 -10.70
N TYR A 810 -10.92 13.98 -10.73
CA TYR A 810 -11.26 15.36 -11.06
C TYR A 810 -10.55 15.77 -12.34
N LEU A 811 -11.16 16.71 -13.06
CA LEU A 811 -10.69 17.16 -14.37
C LEU A 811 -10.59 18.68 -14.44
N PHE A 812 -9.52 19.15 -15.09
CA PHE A 812 -9.38 20.49 -15.65
C PHE A 812 -9.45 20.41 -17.18
N ALA A 813 -10.26 21.27 -17.80
CA ALA A 813 -10.39 21.40 -19.25
C ALA A 813 -9.78 22.71 -19.75
#